data_AF-A0A7V3KXZ6-F1
#
_entry.id   AF-A0A7V3KXZ6-F1
#
_cell.length_a   1.000
_cell.length_b   1.000
_cell.length_c   1.000
_cell.angle_alpha   90.00
_cell.angle_beta   90.00
_cell.angle_gamma   90.00
#
_symmetry.space_group_name_H-M   'P 1'
#
loop_
_entity.id
_entity.type
_entity.pdbx_description
1 polymer ?
#
loop_
_entity_poly.entity_id
_entity_poly.type
_entity_poly.pdbx_seq_one_letter_code
_entity_poly.pdbx_strand_id
1 'polypeptide(L)'
;IFLMQAGFTLVEVGFTRAKNAGNVVMKNMVDFAIGAIGFFFVGYGLMFGSSWEGFLGGSDFFLSHLTKAGQIDNWKFANLMFQVVFAATAATIVSGALSERAKFIGYICYSALISTLIYPVVGHWIWGGGWLAQRGMIDFSGSTVVHSVGGWVSLAGILVLGPRLGRYNRDGSLNPLPGHNMPLVALGVFILWFGWFGFNTGNTLSATNPSIALIAVNTILAGASGALSTMVLTWTRQGKPDVGLTLNGVLGGLVSCTGGIAIISPFSAAIIGWISGFVLYLSLRSLERLRIDDPVGAISVHGANGIWGTLAVGLFAQDKYVQNSLGFSINGLIFGGGADLLLRQAQGVLFVFLWAFPLAWVFFQILNSTVGLRVTSEEEIRGLDFGEHSMTSYPLFDELQKKQEEIVAELKRVRELSALHEIGQSMHTLNLEEILELILKGVTQGIGFDRARLYLLDEEKKQLNCKVAVGIDKDKIQKISLPYDAQDNILSRAIKEKRPFIVEDARRDPRVNKDLITFLDVKSLAAVPLLSRQKVLGGIAADNLTSADHISEKKLQSLMIFANQAALALENALMYEELKAFSSQLEERVKKAVAELQQTQEQLMRSEKLATLGQLSAGIAHEIRNPLTSIKILIHSLVDEEATPASREKDLAVIESEIERVNKIIRQFLDFARPRPPALQRLDLHKLLEDTLHLVAYELEAQGIILEKNFMDKNPYVAVDGEQMKQVFLNILLNAIQAMPQGGKLTVATFQENLPSLGEELVVSFRDSGEGIPPEIIEKIFEPFFSTKEEGIGLGLPIGQRIIEEHKGKIRVESYPQKGTTFYIYLPLS
;
A
#
# COMPACT_ATOMS: atom_id res chain seq x y z
N ILE A 1 -10.69 26.62 -12.19
CA ILE A 1 -10.96 26.63 -10.74
C ILE A 1 -11.71 25.39 -10.28
N PHE A 2 -12.90 25.06 -10.80
CA PHE A 2 -13.63 23.85 -10.37
C PHE A 2 -12.77 22.57 -10.34
N LEU A 3 -11.91 22.37 -11.34
CA LEU A 3 -10.97 21.23 -11.39
C LEU A 3 -10.00 21.15 -10.18
N MET A 4 -9.79 22.24 -9.44
CA MET A 4 -9.03 22.23 -8.19
C MET A 4 -9.65 21.30 -7.14
N GLN A 5 -10.96 21.07 -7.17
CA GLN A 5 -11.62 20.09 -6.29
C GLN A 5 -11.09 18.67 -6.53
N ALA A 6 -10.86 18.29 -7.79
CA ALA A 6 -10.18 17.03 -8.10
C ALA A 6 -8.71 17.06 -7.63
N GLY A 7 -8.04 18.21 -7.74
CA GLY A 7 -6.69 18.41 -7.22
C GLY A 7 -6.60 18.18 -5.70
N PHE A 8 -7.49 18.79 -4.91
CA PHE A 8 -7.59 18.57 -3.47
C PHE A 8 -7.88 17.10 -3.15
N THR A 9 -8.86 16.50 -3.85
CA THR A 9 -9.18 15.08 -3.67
C THR A 9 -7.94 14.19 -3.81
N LEU A 10 -7.12 14.41 -4.85
CA LEU A 10 -5.91 13.62 -5.10
C LEU A 10 -4.80 13.88 -4.09
N VAL A 11 -4.60 15.13 -3.67
CA VAL A 11 -3.64 15.50 -2.61
C VAL A 11 -4.03 14.84 -1.29
N GLU A 12 -5.29 14.95 -0.89
CA GLU A 12 -5.78 14.40 0.36
C GLU A 12 -5.78 12.86 0.37
N VAL A 13 -6.21 12.23 -0.72
CA VAL A 13 -6.12 10.77 -0.88
C VAL A 13 -4.65 10.35 -0.76
N GLY A 14 -3.75 10.96 -1.53
CA GLY A 14 -2.34 10.58 -1.54
C GLY A 14 -1.63 10.75 -0.18
N PHE A 15 -1.97 11.79 0.60
CA PHE A 15 -1.41 12.05 1.93
C PHE A 15 -2.05 11.25 3.07
N THR A 16 -3.22 10.66 2.86
CA THR A 16 -3.88 9.81 3.87
C THR A 16 -3.51 8.34 3.68
N ARG A 17 -3.88 7.48 4.64
CA ARG A 17 -3.74 6.01 4.49
C ARG A 17 -4.81 5.45 3.56
N ALA A 18 -4.45 4.43 2.77
CA ALA A 18 -5.29 3.81 1.72
C ALA A 18 -6.71 3.45 2.17
N LYS A 19 -6.87 2.95 3.40
CA LYS A 19 -8.15 2.58 4.04
C LYS A 19 -9.17 3.72 4.25
N ASN A 20 -8.81 4.95 3.89
CA ASN A 20 -9.64 6.15 4.04
C ASN A 20 -9.85 6.90 2.71
N ALA A 21 -9.37 6.37 1.58
CA ALA A 21 -9.39 7.08 0.30
C ALA A 21 -10.82 7.41 -0.16
N GLY A 22 -11.75 6.46 -0.06
CA GLY A 22 -13.14 6.62 -0.48
C GLY A 22 -13.87 7.63 0.40
N ASN A 23 -13.58 7.62 1.69
CA ASN A 23 -14.08 8.60 2.64
C ASN A 23 -13.61 10.03 2.31
N VAL A 24 -12.34 10.20 1.91
CA VAL A 24 -11.80 11.49 1.44
C VAL A 24 -12.46 11.96 0.14
N VAL A 25 -12.65 11.06 -0.83
CA VAL A 25 -13.35 11.35 -2.10
C VAL A 25 -14.78 11.85 -1.83
N MET A 26 -15.51 11.15 -0.95
CA MET A 26 -16.87 11.54 -0.58
C MET A 26 -16.93 12.91 0.09
N LYS A 27 -15.98 13.24 0.96
CA LYS A 27 -15.91 14.55 1.62
C LYS A 27 -15.71 15.68 0.62
N ASN A 28 -14.75 15.54 -0.29
CA ASN A 28 -14.49 16.55 -1.32
C ASN A 28 -15.70 16.76 -2.25
N MET A 29 -16.38 15.68 -2.66
CA MET A 29 -17.59 15.75 -3.47
C MET A 29 -18.73 16.49 -2.75
N VAL A 30 -18.94 16.15 -1.48
CA VAL A 30 -19.99 16.76 -0.67
C VAL A 30 -19.69 18.22 -0.32
N ASP A 31 -18.43 18.57 -0.09
CA ASP A 31 -18.01 19.95 0.15
C ASP A 31 -18.40 20.86 -1.02
N PHE A 32 -18.20 20.40 -2.25
CA PHE A 32 -18.65 21.16 -3.41
C PHE A 32 -20.19 21.20 -3.51
N ALA A 33 -20.87 20.07 -3.35
CA ALA A 33 -22.33 20.00 -3.51
C ALA A 33 -23.07 20.88 -2.47
N ILE A 34 -22.71 20.74 -1.19
CA ILE A 34 -23.26 21.54 -0.10
C ILE A 34 -22.82 22.99 -0.24
N GLY A 35 -21.55 23.23 -0.56
CA GLY A 35 -21.01 24.57 -0.75
C GLY A 35 -21.74 25.33 -1.85
N ALA A 36 -21.98 24.70 -3.00
CA ALA A 36 -22.70 25.30 -4.12
C ALA A 36 -24.15 25.64 -3.76
N ILE A 37 -24.87 24.70 -3.16
CA ILE A 37 -26.29 24.89 -2.78
C ILE A 37 -26.41 25.92 -1.65
N GLY A 38 -25.61 25.80 -0.60
CA GLY A 38 -25.62 26.71 0.55
C GLY A 38 -25.20 28.14 0.16
N PHE A 39 -24.17 28.27 -0.68
CA PHE A 39 -23.74 29.57 -1.17
C PHE A 39 -24.79 30.21 -2.08
N PHE A 40 -25.48 29.44 -2.94
CA PHE A 40 -26.60 29.96 -3.72
C PHE A 40 -27.74 30.50 -2.85
N PHE A 41 -28.16 29.74 -1.83
CA PHE A 41 -29.29 30.14 -1.00
C PHE A 41 -28.97 31.31 -0.06
N VAL A 42 -27.81 31.26 0.60
CA VAL A 42 -27.48 32.19 1.69
C VAL A 42 -26.16 32.92 1.43
N GLY A 43 -25.11 32.19 1.07
CA GLY A 43 -23.75 32.73 1.05
C GLY A 43 -23.55 33.91 0.08
N TYR A 44 -24.14 33.85 -1.12
CA TYR A 44 -24.03 34.93 -2.10
C TYR A 44 -24.67 36.22 -1.58
N GLY A 45 -25.85 36.13 -0.95
CA GLY A 45 -26.54 37.28 -0.37
C GLY A 45 -25.77 37.90 0.79
N LEU A 46 -25.20 37.08 1.68
CA LEU A 46 -24.34 37.58 2.77
C LEU A 46 -23.05 38.24 2.25
N MET A 47 -22.50 37.74 1.15
CA MET A 47 -21.22 38.21 0.64
C MET A 47 -21.36 39.46 -0.24
N PHE A 48 -22.31 39.47 -1.18
CA PHE A 48 -22.44 40.51 -2.20
C PHE A 48 -23.77 41.27 -2.17
N GLY A 49 -24.68 40.91 -1.26
CA GLY A 49 -25.91 41.68 -1.04
C GLY A 49 -25.63 43.08 -0.51
N SER A 50 -26.68 43.89 -0.47
CA SER A 50 -26.65 45.25 0.09
C SER A 50 -26.02 45.27 1.48
N SER A 51 -24.98 46.08 1.63
CA SER A 51 -24.17 46.08 2.84
C SER A 51 -24.92 46.71 4.02
N TRP A 52 -24.97 45.99 5.15
CA TRP A 52 -25.41 46.49 6.43
C TRP A 52 -24.20 46.97 7.23
N GLU A 53 -23.99 48.29 7.25
CA GLU A 53 -22.88 48.97 7.96
C GLU A 53 -21.48 48.41 7.65
N GLY A 54 -21.29 47.79 6.47
CA GLY A 54 -20.01 47.18 6.08
C GLY A 54 -19.75 45.79 6.66
N PHE A 55 -20.65 45.23 7.47
CA PHE A 55 -20.43 43.98 8.22
C PHE A 55 -21.00 42.72 7.54
N LEU A 56 -22.18 42.80 6.92
CA LEU A 56 -22.77 41.68 6.18
C LEU A 56 -23.76 42.17 5.12
N GLY A 57 -23.97 41.36 4.08
CA GLY A 57 -25.00 41.59 3.07
C GLY A 57 -26.40 41.21 3.58
N GLY A 58 -27.40 42.03 3.26
CA GLY A 58 -28.80 41.86 3.69
C GLY A 58 -29.80 41.61 2.56
N SER A 59 -29.35 41.40 1.32
CA SER A 59 -30.20 41.15 0.15
C SER A 59 -29.63 40.05 -0.75
N ASP A 60 -30.29 39.76 -1.88
CA ASP A 60 -29.83 38.82 -2.91
C ASP A 60 -29.70 37.36 -2.45
N PHE A 61 -30.34 37.00 -1.33
CA PHE A 61 -30.57 35.60 -0.96
C PHE A 61 -31.37 34.89 -2.06
N PHE A 62 -31.05 33.63 -2.34
CA PHE A 62 -31.63 32.88 -3.47
C PHE A 62 -31.39 33.56 -4.84
N LEU A 63 -30.47 34.51 -4.92
CA LEU A 63 -30.33 35.45 -6.03
C LEU A 63 -31.60 36.25 -6.34
N SER A 64 -32.46 36.51 -5.35
CA SER A 64 -33.82 37.05 -5.51
C SER A 64 -33.96 38.29 -6.40
N HIS A 65 -32.91 39.12 -6.54
CA HIS A 65 -32.91 40.28 -7.43
C HIS A 65 -32.20 39.98 -8.76
N LEU A 66 -32.65 38.93 -9.47
CA LEU A 66 -32.18 38.50 -10.79
C LEU A 66 -32.41 39.53 -11.90
N THR A 67 -33.40 40.40 -11.72
CA THR A 67 -33.84 41.34 -12.74
C THR A 67 -33.60 42.78 -12.33
N LYS A 68 -32.72 43.46 -13.06
CA LYS A 68 -32.64 44.92 -13.02
C LYS A 68 -33.43 45.43 -14.24
N ALA A 69 -34.47 46.24 -14.00
CA ALA A 69 -35.31 46.81 -15.06
C ALA A 69 -35.89 45.80 -16.08
N GLY A 70 -36.29 44.60 -15.63
CA GLY A 70 -36.94 43.59 -16.48
C GLY A 70 -35.98 42.77 -17.37
N GLN A 71 -34.66 42.92 -17.22
CA GLN A 71 -33.66 42.10 -17.92
C GLN A 71 -32.92 41.18 -16.96
N ILE A 72 -32.55 39.99 -17.43
CA ILE A 72 -31.74 39.03 -16.69
C ILE A 72 -30.32 39.58 -16.51
N ASP A 73 -29.85 39.67 -15.27
CA ASP A 73 -28.47 40.05 -14.95
C ASP A 73 -27.52 38.85 -15.10
N ASN A 74 -27.06 38.60 -16.33
CA ASN A 74 -26.12 37.52 -16.64
C ASN A 74 -24.80 37.63 -15.85
N TRP A 75 -24.43 38.83 -15.41
CA TRP A 75 -23.20 39.03 -14.63
C TRP A 75 -23.31 38.39 -13.24
N LYS A 76 -24.46 38.49 -12.57
CA LYS A 76 -24.69 37.80 -11.28
C LYS A 76 -24.52 36.29 -11.38
N PHE A 77 -24.94 35.67 -12.49
CA PHE A 77 -24.75 34.24 -12.71
C PHE A 77 -23.27 33.88 -12.90
N ALA A 78 -22.55 34.66 -13.72
CA ALA A 78 -21.11 34.45 -13.90
C ALA A 78 -20.35 34.62 -12.59
N ASN A 79 -20.69 35.64 -11.80
CA ASN A 79 -20.07 35.92 -10.51
C ASN A 79 -20.42 34.86 -9.46
N LEU A 80 -21.67 34.39 -9.38
CA LEU A 80 -22.05 33.27 -8.53
C LEU A 80 -21.22 32.03 -8.85
N MET A 81 -21.19 31.62 -10.13
CA MET A 81 -20.44 30.44 -10.56
C MET A 81 -18.96 30.57 -10.17
N PHE A 82 -18.39 31.75 -10.37
CA PHE A 82 -17.02 32.05 -10.01
C PHE A 82 -16.80 32.00 -8.50
N GLN A 83 -17.71 32.49 -7.66
CA GLN A 83 -17.52 32.59 -6.21
C GLN A 83 -17.87 31.30 -5.47
N VAL A 84 -18.80 30.49 -5.99
CA VAL A 84 -19.13 29.16 -5.46
C VAL A 84 -17.89 28.27 -5.37
N VAL A 85 -17.03 28.29 -6.39
CA VAL A 85 -15.82 27.46 -6.39
C VAL A 85 -14.78 27.94 -5.36
N PHE A 86 -14.75 29.24 -5.01
CA PHE A 86 -13.89 29.76 -3.92
C PHE A 86 -14.46 29.36 -2.55
N ALA A 87 -15.77 29.48 -2.36
CA ALA A 87 -16.46 29.03 -1.16
C ALA A 87 -16.24 27.54 -0.90
N ALA A 88 -16.38 26.71 -1.94
CA ALA A 88 -16.09 25.29 -1.88
C ALA A 88 -14.60 25.03 -1.60
N THR A 89 -13.68 25.80 -2.19
CA THR A 89 -12.23 25.68 -1.91
C THR A 89 -11.94 25.94 -0.42
N ALA A 90 -12.54 26.97 0.18
CA ALA A 90 -12.38 27.24 1.61
C ALA A 90 -12.89 26.07 2.49
N ALA A 91 -14.00 25.44 2.11
CA ALA A 91 -14.55 24.27 2.79
C ALA A 91 -13.63 23.04 2.68
N THR A 92 -13.14 22.75 1.46
CA THR A 92 -12.28 21.60 1.18
C THR A 92 -10.95 21.65 1.94
N ILE A 93 -10.38 22.83 2.19
CA ILE A 93 -9.14 22.97 3.00
C ILE A 93 -9.28 22.31 4.39
N VAL A 94 -10.48 22.33 4.95
CA VAL A 94 -10.79 21.71 6.25
C VAL A 94 -10.90 20.19 6.13
N SER A 95 -11.27 19.67 4.95
CA SER A 95 -11.44 18.24 4.70
C SER A 95 -10.16 17.47 5.06
N GLY A 96 -9.06 17.83 4.39
CA GLY A 96 -7.75 17.20 4.57
C GLY A 96 -7.20 17.30 6.00
N ALA A 97 -7.45 18.41 6.69
CA ALA A 97 -7.02 18.61 8.07
C ALA A 97 -7.70 17.64 9.05
N LEU A 98 -8.97 17.33 8.82
CA LEU A 98 -9.80 16.47 9.68
C LEU A 98 -9.79 14.98 9.25
N SER A 99 -9.14 14.65 8.13
CA SER A 99 -9.12 13.32 7.53
C SER A 99 -8.72 12.18 8.47
N GLU A 100 -9.18 10.97 8.11
CA GLU A 100 -8.96 9.68 8.78
C GLU A 100 -9.60 9.45 10.15
N ARG A 101 -10.19 10.46 10.81
CA ARG A 101 -10.83 10.24 12.11
C ARG A 101 -12.09 11.04 12.41
N ALA A 102 -12.44 12.03 11.59
CA ALA A 102 -13.71 12.71 11.75
C ALA A 102 -14.87 11.95 11.06
N LYS A 103 -16.04 11.94 11.72
CA LYS A 103 -17.29 11.35 11.20
C LYS A 103 -17.79 12.12 10.00
N PHE A 104 -18.32 11.43 8.98
CA PHE A 104 -18.80 12.04 7.74
C PHE A 104 -19.92 13.06 7.97
N ILE A 105 -20.85 12.80 8.90
CA ILE A 105 -21.90 13.75 9.25
C ILE A 105 -21.35 15.07 9.81
N GLY A 106 -20.23 15.02 10.54
CA GLY A 106 -19.53 16.22 11.02
C GLY A 106 -19.01 17.08 9.88
N TYR A 107 -18.60 16.46 8.76
CA TYR A 107 -18.17 17.19 7.56
C TYR A 107 -19.32 17.91 6.88
N ILE A 108 -20.44 17.22 6.66
CA ILE A 108 -21.66 17.81 6.10
C ILE A 108 -22.04 19.08 6.86
N CYS A 109 -22.04 19.01 8.19
CA CYS A 109 -22.44 20.12 9.05
C CYS A 109 -21.47 21.32 8.99
N TYR A 110 -20.15 21.10 9.09
CA TYR A 110 -19.23 22.25 9.03
C TYR A 110 -19.14 22.83 7.62
N SER A 111 -19.24 21.98 6.58
CA SER A 111 -19.19 22.41 5.19
C SER A 111 -20.35 23.38 4.87
N ALA A 112 -21.55 23.06 5.37
CA ALA A 112 -22.68 23.98 5.34
C ALA A 112 -22.36 25.28 6.09
N LEU A 113 -21.82 25.21 7.31
CA LEU A 113 -21.51 26.41 8.12
C LEU A 113 -20.49 27.33 7.44
N ILE A 114 -19.38 26.77 6.94
CA ILE A 114 -18.32 27.58 6.35
C ILE A 114 -18.83 28.26 5.08
N SER A 115 -19.52 27.54 4.20
CA SER A 115 -20.03 28.08 2.94
C SER A 115 -21.23 29.02 3.08
N THR A 116 -21.97 28.96 4.19
CA THR A 116 -23.16 29.81 4.41
C THR A 116 -22.97 30.95 5.40
N LEU A 117 -21.93 30.92 6.24
CA LEU A 117 -21.74 31.94 7.27
C LEU A 117 -20.30 32.43 7.39
N ILE A 118 -19.35 31.53 7.69
CA ILE A 118 -17.97 31.96 8.03
C ILE A 118 -17.30 32.63 6.83
N TYR A 119 -17.25 31.94 5.69
CA TYR A 119 -16.60 32.43 4.48
C TYR A 119 -17.33 33.64 3.87
N PRO A 120 -18.66 33.62 3.66
CA PRO A 120 -19.37 34.75 3.07
C PRO A 120 -19.23 36.07 3.82
N VAL A 121 -19.22 36.05 5.17
CA VAL A 121 -19.06 37.26 5.98
C VAL A 121 -17.66 37.86 5.81
N VAL A 122 -16.62 37.03 5.83
CA VAL A 122 -15.24 37.50 5.53
C VAL A 122 -15.14 38.01 4.10
N GLY A 123 -15.78 37.31 3.16
CA GLY A 123 -15.92 37.74 1.78
C GLY A 123 -16.60 39.11 1.66
N HIS A 124 -17.62 39.40 2.47
CA HIS A 124 -18.27 40.71 2.50
C HIS A 124 -17.30 41.80 2.96
N TRP A 125 -16.54 41.53 4.03
CA TRP A 125 -15.61 42.50 4.61
C TRP A 125 -14.55 42.95 3.59
N ILE A 126 -14.08 42.03 2.74
CA ILE A 126 -12.90 42.23 1.88
C ILE A 126 -13.26 42.42 0.40
N TRP A 127 -14.24 41.68 -0.13
CA TRP A 127 -14.64 41.72 -1.56
C TRP A 127 -16.04 42.29 -1.79
N GLY A 128 -16.93 42.21 -0.81
CA GLY A 128 -18.30 42.75 -0.89
C GLY A 128 -18.42 44.25 -0.66
N GLY A 129 -17.30 44.98 -0.56
CA GLY A 129 -17.29 46.42 -0.25
C GLY A 129 -17.43 46.75 1.24
N GLY A 130 -17.25 45.77 2.12
CA GLY A 130 -17.34 45.92 3.57
C GLY A 130 -16.18 46.70 4.20
N TRP A 131 -16.17 46.69 5.53
CA TRP A 131 -15.34 47.62 6.30
C TRP A 131 -13.81 47.40 6.17
N LEU A 132 -13.35 46.17 5.90
CA LEU A 132 -11.91 45.90 5.67
C LEU A 132 -11.47 46.44 4.31
N ALA A 133 -12.30 46.27 3.28
CA ALA A 133 -12.10 46.86 1.97
C ALA A 133 -12.07 48.40 2.05
N GLN A 134 -13.00 49.01 2.80
CA GLN A 134 -13.06 50.46 3.01
C GLN A 134 -11.84 51.00 3.77
N ARG A 135 -11.27 50.22 4.68
CA ARG A 135 -9.99 50.54 5.34
C ARG A 135 -8.78 50.34 4.43
N GLY A 136 -8.97 49.85 3.20
CA GLY A 136 -7.91 49.65 2.21
C GLY A 136 -7.07 48.40 2.44
N MET A 137 -7.64 47.36 3.07
CA MET A 137 -7.06 46.02 3.00
C MET A 137 -7.13 45.53 1.55
N ILE A 138 -6.05 44.92 1.07
CA ILE A 138 -5.95 44.35 -0.26
C ILE A 138 -5.75 42.84 -0.12
N ASP A 139 -6.66 42.07 -0.73
CA ASP A 139 -6.51 40.63 -0.90
C ASP A 139 -7.09 40.28 -2.28
N PHE A 140 -6.25 40.26 -3.31
CA PHE A 140 -6.70 40.20 -4.71
C PHE A 140 -7.44 38.89 -5.03
N SER A 141 -6.88 37.76 -4.63
CA SER A 141 -7.46 36.43 -4.92
C SER A 141 -7.72 35.56 -3.69
N GLY A 142 -7.39 35.99 -2.47
CA GLY A 142 -7.84 35.31 -1.25
C GLY A 142 -6.76 34.58 -0.45
N SER A 143 -5.57 35.17 -0.23
CA SER A 143 -4.63 34.67 0.78
C SER A 143 -5.27 34.65 2.18
N THR A 144 -6.12 35.63 2.49
CA THR A 144 -6.91 35.66 3.71
C THR A 144 -8.30 35.08 3.50
N VAL A 145 -9.08 35.63 2.55
CA VAL A 145 -10.52 35.33 2.38
C VAL A 145 -10.79 33.82 2.20
N VAL A 146 -9.90 33.12 1.49
CA VAL A 146 -10.05 31.68 1.21
C VAL A 146 -9.11 30.88 2.09
N HIS A 147 -7.80 31.11 1.95
CA HIS A 147 -6.79 30.22 2.53
C HIS A 147 -6.65 30.39 4.04
N SER A 148 -6.55 31.63 4.54
CA SER A 148 -6.49 31.82 5.99
C SER A 148 -7.79 31.41 6.67
N VAL A 149 -8.96 31.72 6.10
CA VAL A 149 -10.26 31.24 6.61
C VAL A 149 -10.27 29.71 6.71
N GLY A 150 -9.96 29.01 5.62
CA GLY A 150 -9.88 27.55 5.62
C GLY A 150 -8.89 27.03 6.67
N GLY A 151 -7.68 27.61 6.74
CA GLY A 151 -6.65 27.23 7.70
C GLY A 151 -7.06 27.45 9.17
N TRP A 152 -7.79 28.51 9.48
CA TRP A 152 -8.28 28.79 10.83
C TRP A 152 -9.42 27.87 11.25
N VAL A 153 -10.33 27.57 10.33
CA VAL A 153 -11.39 26.58 10.56
C VAL A 153 -10.77 25.19 10.74
N SER A 154 -9.75 24.82 9.96
CA SER A 154 -8.97 23.59 10.13
C SER A 154 -8.33 23.49 11.50
N LEU A 155 -7.68 24.57 11.97
CA LEU A 155 -7.06 24.61 13.30
C LEU A 155 -8.11 24.42 14.40
N ALA A 156 -9.25 25.12 14.31
CA ALA A 156 -10.34 24.97 15.27
C ALA A 156 -10.86 23.54 15.33
N GLY A 157 -11.10 22.91 14.17
CA GLY A 157 -11.58 21.53 14.09
C GLY A 157 -10.57 20.51 14.64
N ILE A 158 -9.28 20.64 14.32
CA ILE A 158 -8.25 19.72 14.83
C ILE A 158 -8.12 19.82 16.35
N LEU A 159 -8.19 21.02 16.93
CA LEU A 159 -8.08 21.20 18.39
C LEU A 159 -9.23 20.51 19.15
N VAL A 160 -10.42 20.42 18.57
CA VAL A 160 -11.55 19.69 19.15
C VAL A 160 -11.45 18.18 18.86
N LEU A 161 -11.04 17.81 17.65
CA LEU A 161 -10.99 16.43 17.18
C LEU A 161 -9.83 15.60 17.77
N GLY A 162 -8.70 16.25 18.04
CA GLY A 162 -7.47 15.63 18.52
C GLY A 162 -6.67 14.85 17.45
N PRO A 163 -5.49 14.32 17.83
CA PRO A 163 -4.59 13.64 16.90
C PRO A 163 -5.06 12.25 16.48
N ARG A 164 -4.59 11.72 15.34
CA ARG A 164 -4.87 10.33 14.91
C ARG A 164 -4.24 9.33 15.89
N LEU A 165 -4.92 8.19 16.06
CA LEU A 165 -4.43 7.08 16.87
C LEU A 165 -3.08 6.59 16.33
N GLY A 166 -2.11 6.45 17.23
CA GLY A 166 -0.77 6.01 16.90
C GLY A 166 0.15 7.08 16.30
N ARG A 167 -0.29 8.34 16.12
CA ARG A 167 0.57 9.45 15.65
C ARG A 167 1.61 9.88 16.69
N TYR A 168 1.24 9.84 17.97
CA TYR A 168 2.12 10.18 19.09
C TYR A 168 2.16 9.02 20.07
N ASN A 169 3.36 8.61 20.44
CA ASN A 169 3.60 7.58 21.45
C ASN A 169 3.29 8.09 22.86
N ARG A 170 3.24 7.19 23.85
CA ARG A 170 2.96 7.55 25.25
C ARG A 170 3.99 8.51 25.86
N ASP A 171 5.23 8.43 25.43
CA ASP A 171 6.33 9.34 25.79
C ASP A 171 6.25 10.70 25.07
N GLY A 172 5.29 10.86 24.15
CA GLY A 172 5.13 12.05 23.32
C GLY A 172 5.97 12.07 22.06
N SER A 173 6.76 11.02 21.80
CA SER A 173 7.55 10.94 20.57
C SER A 173 6.64 10.78 19.34
N LEU A 174 7.12 11.32 18.22
CA LEU A 174 6.40 11.33 16.95
C LEU A 174 6.52 9.97 16.25
N ASN A 175 5.39 9.39 15.88
CA ASN A 175 5.34 8.23 14.99
C ASN A 175 4.80 8.69 13.61
N PRO A 176 5.60 8.62 12.54
CA PRO A 176 5.15 8.95 11.19
C PRO A 176 3.96 8.10 10.73
N LEU A 177 2.91 8.76 10.26
CA LEU A 177 1.81 8.12 9.53
C LEU A 177 1.90 8.60 8.08
N PRO A 178 2.71 7.94 7.22
CA PRO A 178 2.95 8.41 5.87
C PRO A 178 1.69 8.25 5.00
N GLY A 179 1.54 9.17 4.04
CA GLY A 179 0.58 9.03 2.96
C GLY A 179 0.89 7.82 2.08
N HIS A 180 -0.14 7.20 1.53
CA HIS A 180 0.00 5.94 0.82
C HIS A 180 0.36 6.10 -0.68
N ASN A 181 0.22 7.28 -1.28
CA ASN A 181 0.44 7.44 -2.73
C ASN A 181 0.94 8.84 -3.12
N MET A 182 2.27 9.02 -3.13
CA MET A 182 2.90 10.30 -3.53
C MET A 182 2.67 10.69 -5.00
N PRO A 183 2.59 9.76 -5.98
CA PRO A 183 2.18 10.12 -7.35
C PRO A 183 0.81 10.80 -7.44
N LEU A 184 -0.19 10.37 -6.65
CA LEU A 184 -1.49 11.06 -6.57
C LEU A 184 -1.33 12.46 -5.97
N VAL A 185 -0.51 12.62 -4.93
CA VAL A 185 -0.20 13.96 -4.39
C VAL A 185 0.40 14.85 -5.47
N ALA A 186 1.40 14.35 -6.21
CA ALA A 186 2.05 15.12 -7.27
C ALA A 186 1.07 15.53 -8.37
N LEU A 187 0.25 14.60 -8.87
CA LEU A 187 -0.79 14.89 -9.86
C LEU A 187 -1.81 15.92 -9.33
N GLY A 188 -2.23 15.75 -8.07
CA GLY A 188 -3.12 16.68 -7.40
C GLY A 188 -2.54 18.09 -7.33
N VAL A 189 -1.27 18.23 -6.94
CA VAL A 189 -0.57 19.53 -6.92
C VAL A 189 -0.44 20.15 -8.32
N PHE A 190 -0.15 19.37 -9.36
CA PHE A 190 -0.14 19.90 -10.74
C PHE A 190 -1.52 20.39 -11.18
N ILE A 191 -2.58 19.66 -10.85
CA ILE A 191 -3.97 20.08 -11.14
C ILE A 191 -4.32 21.34 -10.34
N LEU A 192 -3.94 21.43 -9.07
CA LEU A 192 -4.12 22.62 -8.25
C LEU A 192 -3.37 23.82 -8.84
N TRP A 193 -2.12 23.64 -9.24
CA TRP A 193 -1.30 24.68 -9.85
C TRP A 193 -1.92 25.17 -11.18
N PHE A 194 -2.34 24.24 -12.05
CA PHE A 194 -3.07 24.59 -13.27
C PHE A 194 -4.37 25.36 -12.96
N GLY A 195 -5.14 24.87 -11.99
CA GLY A 195 -6.36 25.53 -11.55
C GLY A 195 -6.14 26.92 -10.97
N TRP A 196 -4.96 27.14 -10.36
CA TRP A 196 -4.55 28.41 -9.77
C TRP A 196 -4.37 29.53 -10.79
N PHE A 197 -4.06 29.22 -12.04
CA PHE A 197 -4.10 30.22 -13.11
C PHE A 197 -5.48 30.82 -13.22
N GLY A 198 -6.52 29.98 -13.35
CA GLY A 198 -7.91 30.46 -13.37
C GLY A 198 -8.31 31.16 -12.07
N PHE A 199 -7.80 30.70 -10.93
CA PHE A 199 -8.05 31.29 -9.61
C PHE A 199 -7.52 32.72 -9.51
N ASN A 200 -6.28 32.94 -9.97
CA ASN A 200 -5.63 34.25 -9.89
C ASN A 200 -6.01 35.15 -11.06
N THR A 201 -5.89 34.70 -12.30
CA THR A 201 -6.16 35.55 -13.47
C THR A 201 -7.65 35.83 -13.63
N GLY A 202 -8.53 34.91 -13.23
CA GLY A 202 -9.98 35.09 -13.29
C GLY A 202 -10.49 36.22 -12.39
N ASN A 203 -9.77 36.58 -11.33
CA ASN A 203 -10.12 37.69 -10.44
C ASN A 203 -9.94 39.08 -11.07
N THR A 204 -9.34 39.19 -12.26
CA THR A 204 -9.46 40.42 -13.05
C THR A 204 -10.89 40.66 -13.53
N LEU A 205 -11.72 39.61 -13.54
CA LEU A 205 -13.12 39.62 -13.99
C LEU A 205 -13.29 40.14 -15.44
N SER A 206 -12.20 40.17 -16.20
CA SER A 206 -12.13 40.70 -17.56
C SER A 206 -11.02 40.03 -18.35
N ALA A 207 -11.39 39.35 -19.44
CA ALA A 207 -10.45 38.69 -20.35
C ALA A 207 -9.57 39.69 -21.15
N THR A 208 -9.95 40.96 -21.20
CA THR A 208 -9.20 42.01 -21.91
C THR A 208 -8.23 42.76 -21.01
N ASN A 209 -8.20 42.48 -19.70
CA ASN A 209 -7.28 43.14 -18.78
C ASN A 209 -5.84 42.61 -18.98
N PRO A 210 -4.87 43.45 -19.42
CA PRO A 210 -3.51 42.99 -19.69
C PRO A 210 -2.77 42.46 -18.45
N SER A 211 -3.21 42.81 -17.24
CA SER A 211 -2.63 42.30 -15.99
C SER A 211 -2.71 40.78 -15.85
N ILE A 212 -3.60 40.10 -16.61
CA ILE A 212 -3.68 38.63 -16.66
C ILE A 212 -2.30 38.00 -16.93
N ALA A 213 -1.50 38.58 -17.83
CA ALA A 213 -0.17 38.07 -18.16
C ALA A 213 0.80 38.17 -16.97
N LEU A 214 0.82 39.32 -16.29
CA LEU A 214 1.62 39.53 -15.07
C LEU A 214 1.21 38.55 -13.97
N ILE A 215 -0.10 38.42 -13.73
CA ILE A 215 -0.65 37.54 -12.71
C ILE A 215 -0.27 36.08 -12.96
N ALA A 216 -0.33 35.63 -14.22
CA ALA A 216 0.08 34.28 -14.60
C ALA A 216 1.58 34.04 -14.34
N VAL A 217 2.45 34.98 -14.72
CA VAL A 217 3.90 34.91 -14.46
C VAL A 217 4.20 34.87 -12.96
N ASN A 218 3.58 35.77 -12.19
CA ASN A 218 3.75 35.81 -10.74
C ASN A 218 3.28 34.50 -10.08
N THR A 219 2.22 33.87 -10.61
CA THR A 219 1.69 32.61 -10.09
C THR A 219 2.68 31.46 -10.30
N ILE A 220 3.30 31.37 -11.48
CA ILE A 220 4.33 30.36 -11.78
C ILE A 220 5.55 30.56 -10.88
N LEU A 221 6.08 31.78 -10.83
CA LEU A 221 7.30 32.06 -10.09
C LEU A 221 7.15 31.81 -8.59
N ALA A 222 5.99 32.17 -8.01
CA ALA A 222 5.74 31.93 -6.59
C ALA A 222 5.65 30.44 -6.26
N GLY A 223 4.90 29.65 -7.03
CA GLY A 223 4.82 28.20 -6.83
C GLY A 223 6.18 27.50 -7.00
N ALA A 224 6.92 27.84 -8.05
CA ALA A 224 8.24 27.28 -8.31
C ALA A 224 9.24 27.62 -7.20
N SER A 225 9.26 28.88 -6.73
CA SER A 225 10.17 29.31 -5.66
C SER A 225 9.83 28.65 -4.33
N GLY A 226 8.55 28.44 -4.02
CA GLY A 226 8.12 27.72 -2.81
C GLY A 226 8.54 26.26 -2.81
N ALA A 227 8.46 25.59 -3.98
CA ALA A 227 8.96 24.24 -4.17
C ALA A 227 10.47 24.15 -3.92
N LEU A 228 11.26 24.98 -4.62
CA LEU A 228 12.72 24.99 -4.51
C LEU A 228 13.19 25.32 -3.10
N SER A 229 12.58 26.33 -2.47
CA SER A 229 12.88 26.70 -1.10
C SER A 229 12.64 25.54 -0.13
N THR A 230 11.48 24.88 -0.23
CA THR A 230 11.15 23.75 0.66
C THR A 230 12.05 22.55 0.41
N MET A 231 12.37 22.27 -0.86
CA MET A 231 13.30 21.19 -1.23
C MET A 231 14.69 21.44 -0.65
N VAL A 232 15.25 22.64 -0.82
CA VAL A 232 16.56 23.03 -0.26
C VAL A 232 16.53 22.97 1.27
N LEU A 233 15.46 23.46 1.90
CA LEU A 233 15.34 23.45 3.35
C LEU A 233 15.24 22.03 3.91
N THR A 234 14.47 21.15 3.27
CA THR A 234 14.37 19.75 3.69
C THR A 234 15.67 19.00 3.45
N TRP A 235 16.36 19.23 2.33
CA TRP A 235 17.69 18.68 2.06
C TRP A 235 18.71 19.09 3.12
N THR A 236 18.81 20.38 3.43
CA THR A 236 19.78 20.89 4.41
C THR A 236 19.48 20.44 5.84
N ARG A 237 18.22 20.21 6.20
CA ARG A 237 17.82 19.80 7.56
C ARG A 237 17.71 18.31 7.77
N GLN A 238 17.42 17.54 6.72
CA GLN A 238 17.12 16.10 6.80
C GLN A 238 18.11 15.23 6.01
N GLY A 239 19.07 15.84 5.31
CA GLY A 239 20.08 15.16 4.49
C GLY A 239 19.57 14.72 3.10
N LYS A 240 18.27 14.80 2.85
CA LYS A 240 17.62 14.42 1.60
C LYS A 240 16.37 15.29 1.33
N PRO A 241 16.01 15.52 0.06
CA PRO A 241 14.78 16.23 -0.26
C PRO A 241 13.55 15.40 0.13
N ASP A 242 12.55 16.06 0.71
CA ASP A 242 11.27 15.44 1.05
C ASP A 242 10.24 15.76 -0.05
N VAL A 243 9.71 14.73 -0.69
CA VAL A 243 8.78 14.85 -1.82
C VAL A 243 7.48 15.52 -1.39
N GLY A 244 6.86 15.05 -0.30
CA GLY A 244 5.56 15.56 0.17
C GLY A 244 5.66 17.02 0.61
N LEU A 245 6.71 17.38 1.35
CA LEU A 245 6.94 18.76 1.76
C LEU A 245 7.27 19.65 0.57
N THR A 246 8.05 19.19 -0.41
CA THR A 246 8.33 19.97 -1.63
C THR A 246 7.05 20.27 -2.41
N LEU A 247 6.15 19.29 -2.53
CA LEU A 247 4.84 19.45 -3.15
C LEU A 247 3.95 20.42 -2.36
N ASN A 248 3.93 20.34 -1.03
CA ASN A 248 3.28 21.36 -0.19
C ASN A 248 3.95 22.72 -0.29
N GLY A 249 5.26 22.78 -0.60
CA GLY A 249 6.01 24.00 -0.88
C GLY A 249 5.50 24.74 -2.11
N VAL A 250 5.11 24.01 -3.16
CA VAL A 250 4.42 24.59 -4.33
C VAL A 250 3.14 25.28 -3.86
N LEU A 251 2.29 24.56 -3.11
CA LEU A 251 1.01 25.09 -2.64
C LEU A 251 1.19 26.29 -1.70
N GLY A 252 2.17 26.24 -0.79
CA GLY A 252 2.51 27.36 0.09
C GLY A 252 2.92 28.62 -0.67
N GLY A 253 3.70 28.46 -1.76
CA GLY A 253 4.09 29.57 -2.64
C GLY A 253 2.90 30.17 -3.37
N LEU A 254 2.02 29.32 -3.91
CA LEU A 254 0.78 29.74 -4.57
C LEU A 254 -0.14 30.51 -3.61
N VAL A 255 -0.38 29.97 -2.41
CA VAL A 255 -1.18 30.62 -1.35
C VAL A 255 -0.59 31.97 -0.96
N SER A 256 0.72 32.05 -0.75
CA SER A 256 1.38 33.26 -0.26
C SER A 256 1.34 34.42 -1.26
N CYS A 257 1.31 34.12 -2.55
CA CYS A 257 1.31 35.16 -3.58
C CYS A 257 -0.12 35.67 -3.91
N THR A 258 -1.14 34.86 -3.59
CA THR A 258 -2.54 35.04 -4.02
C THR A 258 -3.11 36.43 -3.67
N GLY A 259 -2.85 36.97 -2.48
CA GLY A 259 -3.41 38.26 -2.06
C GLY A 259 -2.77 39.47 -2.74
N GLY A 260 -1.51 39.36 -3.17
CA GLY A 260 -0.77 40.44 -3.82
C GLY A 260 -0.53 40.24 -5.31
N ILE A 261 -1.06 39.17 -5.90
CA ILE A 261 -0.60 38.61 -7.17
C ILE A 261 -0.61 39.60 -8.34
N ALA A 262 -1.55 40.54 -8.34
CA ALA A 262 -1.73 41.55 -9.38
C ALA A 262 -0.94 42.84 -9.16
N ILE A 263 -0.33 43.03 -7.98
CA ILE A 263 0.21 44.32 -7.53
C ILE A 263 1.68 44.27 -7.12
N ILE A 264 2.37 43.19 -7.48
CA ILE A 264 3.79 42.97 -7.20
C ILE A 264 4.56 42.62 -8.47
N SER A 265 5.88 42.79 -8.44
CA SER A 265 6.76 42.36 -9.53
C SER A 265 6.94 40.83 -9.56
N PRO A 266 7.31 40.25 -10.72
CA PRO A 266 7.74 38.85 -10.83
C PRO A 266 8.85 38.45 -9.84
N PHE A 267 9.80 39.37 -9.61
CA PHE A 267 10.87 39.15 -8.65
C PHE A 267 10.36 39.11 -7.20
N SER A 268 9.46 40.02 -6.83
CA SER A 268 8.81 39.98 -5.52
C SER A 268 7.97 38.72 -5.34
N ALA A 269 7.26 38.26 -6.38
CA ALA A 269 6.51 37.00 -6.34
C ALA A 269 7.42 35.79 -6.06
N ALA A 270 8.60 35.73 -6.70
CA ALA A 270 9.60 34.71 -6.44
C ALA A 270 10.12 34.75 -4.99
N ILE A 271 10.40 35.94 -4.44
CA ILE A 271 10.83 36.09 -3.04
C ILE A 271 9.75 35.65 -2.06
N ILE A 272 8.50 36.05 -2.29
CA ILE A 272 7.36 35.68 -1.45
C ILE A 272 7.18 34.15 -1.46
N GLY A 273 7.27 33.54 -2.64
CA GLY A 273 7.27 32.09 -2.81
C GLY A 273 8.44 31.43 -2.09
N TRP A 274 9.66 31.96 -2.20
CA TRP A 274 10.83 31.43 -1.50
C TRP A 274 10.65 31.45 0.03
N ILE A 275 10.15 32.55 0.60
CA ILE A 275 9.90 32.63 2.05
C ILE A 275 8.79 31.67 2.49
N SER A 276 7.79 31.41 1.65
CA SER A 276 6.69 30.49 1.96
C SER A 276 7.16 29.07 2.31
N GLY A 277 8.25 28.59 1.70
CA GLY A 277 8.82 27.28 2.03
C GLY A 277 9.37 27.20 3.45
N PHE A 278 9.94 28.30 3.96
CA PHE A 278 10.38 28.39 5.35
C PHE A 278 9.20 28.47 6.31
N VAL A 279 8.20 29.30 5.97
CA VAL A 279 6.96 29.44 6.76
C VAL A 279 6.26 28.09 6.89
N LEU A 280 6.12 27.37 5.79
CA LEU A 280 5.54 26.01 5.75
C LEU A 280 6.29 25.07 6.71
N TYR A 281 7.61 24.96 6.57
CA TYR A 281 8.42 24.05 7.37
C TYR A 281 8.37 24.39 8.86
N LEU A 282 8.51 25.68 9.22
CA LEU A 282 8.49 26.13 10.61
C LEU A 282 7.11 25.95 11.26
N SER A 283 6.04 26.24 10.51
CA SER A 283 4.66 26.00 10.94
C SER A 283 4.44 24.51 11.23
N LEU A 284 4.78 23.63 10.28
CA LEU A 284 4.62 22.19 10.45
C LEU A 284 5.35 21.67 11.70
N ARG A 285 6.62 22.04 11.87
CA ARG A 285 7.40 21.64 13.06
C ARG A 285 6.82 22.17 14.36
N SER A 286 6.21 23.35 14.34
CA SER A 286 5.55 23.93 15.52
C SER A 286 4.27 23.16 15.86
N LEU A 287 3.46 22.80 14.87
CA LEU A 287 2.27 21.96 15.06
C LEU A 287 2.64 20.58 15.60
N GLU A 288 3.69 19.95 15.07
CA GLU A 288 4.19 18.66 15.55
C GLU A 288 4.58 18.72 17.05
N ARG A 289 5.29 19.78 17.46
CA ARG A 289 5.67 19.99 18.88
C ARG A 289 4.47 20.20 19.79
N LEU A 290 3.43 20.87 19.29
CA LEU A 290 2.17 21.09 20.00
C LEU A 290 1.23 19.88 19.96
N ARG A 291 1.67 18.76 19.35
CA ARG A 291 0.88 17.54 19.15
C ARG A 291 -0.40 17.75 18.34
N ILE A 292 -0.37 18.72 17.42
CA ILE A 292 -1.45 19.01 16.48
C ILE A 292 -1.18 18.19 15.22
N ASP A 293 -2.04 17.20 14.97
CA ASP A 293 -1.92 16.28 13.84
C ASP A 293 -2.78 16.75 12.67
N ASP A 294 -2.11 17.26 11.65
CA ASP A 294 -2.67 17.68 10.37
C ASP A 294 -2.16 16.72 9.29
N PRO A 295 -3.01 15.79 8.78
CA PRO A 295 -2.59 14.75 7.85
C PRO A 295 -1.95 15.25 6.57
N VAL A 296 -2.44 16.37 6.03
CA VAL A 296 -2.03 16.89 4.71
C VAL A 296 -1.19 18.17 4.83
N GLY A 297 -1.12 18.76 6.03
CA GLY A 297 -0.43 20.03 6.27
C GLY A 297 -1.27 21.25 5.88
N ALA A 298 -2.59 21.13 5.83
CA ALA A 298 -3.53 22.19 5.44
C ALA A 298 -3.35 23.49 6.23
N ILE A 299 -3.13 23.43 7.55
CA ILE A 299 -2.90 24.61 8.40
C ILE A 299 -1.61 25.32 7.99
N SER A 300 -0.55 24.57 7.67
CA SER A 300 0.74 25.16 7.28
C SER A 300 0.71 25.72 5.86
N VAL A 301 0.04 25.04 4.93
CA VAL A 301 -0.12 25.49 3.54
C VAL A 301 -1.08 26.67 3.43
N HIS A 302 -2.20 26.69 4.17
CA HIS A 302 -3.25 27.67 3.97
C HIS A 302 -3.33 28.71 5.09
N GLY A 303 -3.21 28.30 6.36
CA GLY A 303 -3.22 29.22 7.50
C GLY A 303 -1.94 30.04 7.59
N ALA A 304 -0.80 29.39 7.84
CA ALA A 304 0.47 30.09 8.06
C ALA A 304 0.93 30.86 6.81
N ASN A 305 0.87 30.23 5.63
CA ASN A 305 1.20 30.91 4.37
C ASN A 305 0.13 31.91 3.92
N GLY A 306 -1.13 31.77 4.33
CA GLY A 306 -2.16 32.78 4.12
C GLY A 306 -1.89 34.07 4.91
N ILE A 307 -1.45 33.94 6.17
CA ILE A 307 -0.94 35.06 6.98
C ILE A 307 0.25 35.70 6.29
N TRP A 308 1.27 34.90 5.95
CA TRP A 308 2.48 35.41 5.30
C TRP A 308 2.15 36.15 4.01
N GLY A 309 1.33 35.56 3.14
CA GLY A 309 0.94 36.19 1.88
C GLY A 309 0.20 37.50 2.06
N THR A 310 -0.67 37.59 3.05
CA THR A 310 -1.43 38.81 3.35
C THR A 310 -0.52 39.91 3.90
N LEU A 311 0.46 39.57 4.76
CA LEU A 311 1.47 40.52 5.22
C LEU A 311 2.42 40.92 4.08
N ALA A 312 2.76 39.99 3.19
CA ALA A 312 3.62 40.23 2.05
C ALA A 312 3.03 41.28 1.09
N VAL A 313 1.70 41.38 0.98
CA VAL A 313 1.05 42.51 0.29
C VAL A 313 1.53 43.85 0.85
N GLY A 314 1.49 44.01 2.17
CA GLY A 314 1.91 45.25 2.83
C GLY A 314 3.41 45.53 2.77
N LEU A 315 4.21 44.51 2.49
CA LEU A 315 5.66 44.65 2.30
C LEU A 315 6.03 44.97 0.85
N PHE A 316 5.43 44.26 -0.10
CA PHE A 316 5.92 44.17 -1.49
C PHE A 316 5.04 44.84 -2.55
N ALA A 317 3.87 45.39 -2.17
CA ALA A 317 3.03 46.15 -3.11
C ALA A 317 3.86 47.26 -3.79
N GLN A 318 3.62 47.43 -5.10
CA GLN A 318 4.40 48.34 -5.93
C GLN A 318 3.45 49.19 -6.77
N ASP A 319 3.56 50.50 -6.63
CA ASP A 319 2.65 51.51 -7.16
C ASP A 319 2.33 51.30 -8.64
N LYS A 320 3.35 51.08 -9.47
CA LYS A 320 3.19 50.83 -10.91
C LYS A 320 2.27 49.64 -11.24
N TYR A 321 2.25 48.60 -10.42
CA TYR A 321 1.38 47.44 -10.63
C TYR A 321 0.02 47.64 -9.97
N VAL A 322 -0.03 48.31 -8.81
CA VAL A 322 -1.29 48.71 -8.17
C VAL A 322 -2.10 49.60 -9.10
N GLN A 323 -1.49 50.64 -9.68
CA GLN A 323 -2.17 51.57 -10.57
C GLN A 323 -2.71 50.85 -11.81
N ASN A 324 -1.93 49.94 -12.39
CA ASN A 324 -2.33 49.17 -13.57
C ASN A 324 -3.46 48.17 -13.29
N SER A 325 -3.47 47.55 -12.11
CA SER A 325 -4.40 46.45 -11.80
C SER A 325 -5.64 46.90 -11.03
N LEU A 326 -5.50 47.89 -10.13
CA LEU A 326 -6.53 48.33 -9.20
C LEU A 326 -6.94 49.81 -9.38
N GLY A 327 -6.21 50.59 -10.18
CA GLY A 327 -6.58 51.97 -10.53
C GLY A 327 -6.31 53.02 -9.45
N PHE A 328 -5.55 52.69 -8.40
CA PHE A 328 -5.11 53.63 -7.37
C PHE A 328 -3.61 53.48 -7.07
N SER A 329 -3.07 54.41 -6.27
CA SER A 329 -1.65 54.49 -5.95
C SER A 329 -1.37 54.06 -4.50
N ILE A 330 -0.53 53.04 -4.32
CA ILE A 330 -0.01 52.65 -3.00
C ILE A 330 1.29 51.85 -3.17
N ASN A 331 2.23 52.01 -2.25
CA ASN A 331 3.42 51.17 -2.13
C ASN A 331 3.37 50.35 -0.84
N GLY A 332 4.04 49.20 -0.85
CA GLY A 332 4.38 48.46 0.35
C GLY A 332 5.58 49.08 1.06
N LEU A 333 5.84 48.63 2.28
CA LEU A 333 6.90 49.16 3.15
C LEU A 333 8.27 49.15 2.48
N ILE A 334 8.63 48.08 1.76
CA ILE A 334 9.95 47.91 1.11
C ILE A 334 10.12 48.89 -0.06
N PHE A 335 9.02 49.33 -0.67
CA PHE A 335 9.02 50.24 -1.82
C PHE A 335 8.65 51.68 -1.43
N GLY A 336 8.81 52.04 -0.15
CA GLY A 336 8.66 53.42 0.32
C GLY A 336 7.25 53.86 0.69
N GLY A 337 6.28 52.94 0.79
CA GLY A 337 4.90 53.25 1.15
C GLY A 337 4.62 53.44 2.65
N GLY A 338 5.64 53.31 3.51
CA GLY A 338 5.49 53.34 4.96
C GLY A 338 4.82 52.07 5.53
N ALA A 339 4.52 52.07 6.84
CA ALA A 339 3.98 50.90 7.54
C ALA A 339 2.45 50.74 7.43
N ASP A 340 1.75 51.72 6.85
CA ASP A 340 0.30 51.81 6.89
C ASP A 340 -0.40 50.63 6.19
N LEU A 341 0.00 50.28 4.96
CA LEU A 341 -0.56 49.11 4.27
C LEU A 341 -0.28 47.81 5.05
N LEU A 342 0.94 47.63 5.57
CA LEU A 342 1.27 46.46 6.39
C LEU A 342 0.39 46.35 7.64
N LEU A 343 0.11 47.46 8.31
CA LEU A 343 -0.78 47.49 9.48
C LEU A 343 -2.22 47.14 9.10
N ARG A 344 -2.74 47.67 7.97
CA ARG A 344 -4.07 47.32 7.44
C ARG A 344 -4.18 45.82 7.13
N GLN A 345 -3.16 45.24 6.50
CA GLN A 345 -3.09 43.81 6.23
C GLN A 345 -3.04 42.98 7.53
N ALA A 346 -2.22 43.38 8.50
CA ALA A 346 -2.10 42.69 9.79
C ALA A 346 -3.41 42.73 10.60
N GLN A 347 -4.09 43.88 10.60
CA GLN A 347 -5.43 44.01 11.16
C GLN A 347 -6.41 43.07 10.46
N GLY A 348 -6.41 43.04 9.13
CA GLY A 348 -7.22 42.12 8.34
C GLY A 348 -7.05 40.65 8.76
N VAL A 349 -5.81 40.18 8.82
CA VAL A 349 -5.49 38.82 9.31
C VAL A 349 -6.04 38.58 10.71
N LEU A 350 -5.82 39.52 11.64
CA LEU A 350 -6.27 39.40 13.02
C LEU A 350 -7.79 39.32 13.14
N PHE A 351 -8.53 40.21 12.47
CA PHE A 351 -10.00 40.22 12.54
C PHE A 351 -10.61 39.01 11.86
N VAL A 352 -10.04 38.54 10.75
CA VAL A 352 -10.47 37.29 10.12
C VAL A 352 -10.21 36.08 11.01
N PHE A 353 -9.07 36.03 11.71
CA PHE A 353 -8.81 35.00 12.72
C PHE A 353 -9.84 35.05 13.86
N LEU A 354 -10.08 36.23 14.44
CA LEU A 354 -11.03 36.44 15.54
C LEU A 354 -12.48 36.12 15.16
N TRP A 355 -12.81 36.11 13.88
CA TRP A 355 -14.10 35.66 13.36
C TRP A 355 -14.12 34.15 13.11
N ALA A 356 -13.22 33.68 12.25
CA ALA A 356 -13.28 32.31 11.74
C ALA A 356 -12.95 31.27 12.82
N PHE A 357 -11.89 31.49 13.61
CA PHE A 357 -11.43 30.49 14.57
C PHE A 357 -12.40 30.30 15.74
N PRO A 358 -12.82 31.34 16.51
CA PRO A 358 -13.72 31.14 17.64
C PRO A 358 -15.08 30.58 17.23
N LEU A 359 -15.66 31.08 16.13
CA LEU A 359 -16.95 30.60 15.63
C LEU A 359 -16.89 29.13 15.22
N ALA A 360 -15.85 28.75 14.47
CA ALA A 360 -15.62 27.35 14.11
C ALA A 360 -15.36 26.47 15.35
N TRP A 361 -14.57 26.96 16.31
CA TRP A 361 -14.24 26.21 17.52
C TRP A 361 -15.48 25.93 18.36
N VAL A 362 -16.31 26.94 18.62
CA VAL A 362 -17.60 26.77 19.32
C VAL A 362 -18.49 25.79 18.57
N PHE A 363 -18.57 25.91 17.25
CA PHE A 363 -19.38 24.99 16.45
C PHE A 363 -18.89 23.54 16.51
N PHE A 364 -17.59 23.31 16.39
CA PHE A 364 -17.02 21.97 16.51
C PHE A 364 -17.23 21.38 17.92
N GLN A 365 -17.19 22.20 18.98
CA GLN A 365 -17.53 21.74 20.33
C GLN A 365 -19.01 21.33 20.45
N ILE A 366 -19.92 22.09 19.85
CA ILE A 366 -21.35 21.75 19.79
C ILE A 366 -21.54 20.44 19.01
N LEU A 367 -20.91 20.28 17.84
CA LEU A 367 -20.96 19.04 17.07
C LEU A 367 -20.42 17.85 17.86
N ASN A 368 -19.29 18.04 18.54
CA ASN A 368 -18.66 16.97 19.31
C ASN A 368 -19.52 16.52 20.50
N SER A 369 -20.27 17.44 21.12
CA SER A 369 -21.17 17.14 22.23
C SER A 369 -22.55 16.62 21.82
N THR A 370 -22.95 16.76 20.55
CA THR A 370 -24.28 16.36 20.04
C THR A 370 -24.23 15.09 19.20
N VAL A 371 -23.70 15.18 17.98
CA VAL A 371 -23.61 14.05 17.01
C VAL A 371 -22.29 13.27 17.12
N GLY A 372 -21.29 13.88 17.77
CA GLY A 372 -19.92 13.40 17.86
C GLY A 372 -19.11 13.79 16.63
N LEU A 373 -17.89 14.29 16.84
CA LEU A 373 -17.02 14.72 15.75
C LEU A 373 -16.05 13.61 15.30
N ARG A 374 -15.66 12.72 16.21
CA ARG A 374 -14.71 11.62 15.96
C ARG A 374 -15.40 10.27 15.82
N VAL A 375 -14.93 9.43 14.91
CA VAL A 375 -15.33 8.02 14.82
C VAL A 375 -14.82 7.23 16.03
N THR A 376 -15.31 6.00 16.20
CA THR A 376 -14.80 5.11 17.26
C THR A 376 -13.36 4.69 17.00
N SER A 377 -12.63 4.27 18.05
CA SER A 377 -11.25 3.79 17.89
C SER A 377 -11.15 2.56 16.97
N GLU A 378 -12.16 1.70 16.96
CA GLU A 378 -12.24 0.55 16.07
C GLU A 378 -12.39 0.97 14.61
N GLU A 379 -13.30 1.90 14.31
CA GLU A 379 -13.49 2.45 12.96
C GLU A 379 -12.24 3.19 12.46
N GLU A 380 -11.56 3.95 13.31
CA GLU A 380 -10.31 4.64 12.94
C GLU A 380 -9.16 3.65 12.64
N ILE A 381 -9.07 2.56 13.40
CA ILE A 381 -8.08 1.49 13.17
C ILE A 381 -8.43 0.70 11.90
N ARG A 382 -9.70 0.41 11.67
CA ARG A 382 -10.16 -0.34 10.48
C ARG A 382 -10.10 0.49 9.19
N GLY A 383 -10.38 1.78 9.28
CA GLY A 383 -10.50 2.69 8.13
C GLY A 383 -11.94 3.13 7.87
N LEU A 384 -12.09 4.41 7.50
CA LEU A 384 -13.39 5.05 7.35
C LEU A 384 -14.10 4.67 6.04
N ASP A 385 -13.41 4.07 5.06
CA ASP A 385 -14.04 3.56 3.86
C ASP A 385 -15.08 2.47 4.22
N PHE A 386 -14.69 1.53 5.07
CA PHE A 386 -15.61 0.51 5.54
C PHE A 386 -16.57 1.06 6.60
N GLY A 387 -16.05 1.76 7.61
CA GLY A 387 -16.84 2.22 8.76
C GLY A 387 -17.97 3.17 8.41
N GLU A 388 -17.76 4.10 7.46
CA GLU A 388 -18.74 5.12 7.10
C GLU A 388 -19.44 4.84 5.76
N HIS A 389 -18.79 4.12 4.84
CA HIS A 389 -19.28 3.96 3.46
C HIS A 389 -19.51 2.50 3.04
N SER A 390 -19.23 1.53 3.93
CA SER A 390 -19.39 0.09 3.65
C SER A 390 -18.70 -0.36 2.34
N MET A 391 -17.59 0.28 1.99
CA MET A 391 -16.84 0.01 0.77
C MET A 391 -15.33 -0.01 1.04
N THR A 392 -14.56 -0.43 0.05
CA THR A 392 -13.10 -0.49 0.10
C THR A 392 -12.55 0.13 -1.18
N SER A 393 -11.75 1.18 -1.11
CA SER A 393 -11.20 1.83 -2.32
C SER A 393 -10.14 0.99 -3.02
N TYR A 394 -9.52 0.06 -2.29
CA TYR A 394 -8.50 -0.86 -2.79
C TYR A 394 -8.87 -2.31 -2.42
N PRO A 395 -9.83 -2.94 -3.11
CA PRO A 395 -10.37 -4.25 -2.73
C PRO A 395 -9.30 -5.34 -2.54
N LEU A 396 -8.27 -5.34 -3.40
CA LEU A 396 -7.12 -6.27 -3.32
C LEU A 396 -6.25 -6.06 -2.08
N PHE A 397 -6.08 -4.82 -1.61
CA PHE A 397 -5.29 -4.52 -0.41
C PHE A 397 -6.01 -5.02 0.85
N ASP A 398 -7.33 -4.85 0.91
CA ASP A 398 -8.12 -5.32 2.05
C ASP A 398 -8.24 -6.85 2.10
N GLU A 399 -8.36 -7.52 0.94
CA GLU A 399 -8.28 -8.99 0.87
C GLU A 399 -6.92 -9.50 1.38
N LEU A 400 -5.83 -8.84 1.02
CA LEU A 400 -4.48 -9.18 1.47
C LEU A 400 -4.33 -8.96 2.98
N GLN A 401 -4.78 -7.82 3.50
CA GLN A 401 -4.66 -7.50 4.92
C GLN A 401 -5.49 -8.45 5.78
N LYS A 402 -6.72 -8.76 5.35
CA LYS A 402 -7.59 -9.72 6.04
C LYS A 402 -6.98 -11.12 6.03
N LYS A 403 -6.47 -11.59 4.89
CA LYS A 403 -5.74 -12.88 4.82
C LYS A 403 -4.52 -12.89 5.73
N GLN A 404 -3.78 -11.78 5.82
CA GLN A 404 -2.60 -11.67 6.69
C GLN A 404 -2.98 -11.77 8.18
N GLU A 405 -4.04 -11.08 8.60
CA GLU A 405 -4.55 -11.14 9.98
C GLU A 405 -5.04 -12.56 10.34
N GLU A 406 -5.79 -13.21 9.44
CA GLU A 406 -6.23 -14.60 9.61
C GLU A 406 -5.04 -15.56 9.78
N ILE A 407 -4.02 -15.44 8.92
CA ILE A 407 -2.79 -16.25 9.00
C ILE A 407 -2.03 -16.01 10.30
N VAL A 408 -1.91 -14.76 10.76
CA VAL A 408 -1.22 -14.44 12.02
C VAL A 408 -1.95 -15.04 13.22
N ALA A 409 -3.29 -14.95 13.24
CA ALA A 409 -4.10 -15.56 14.29
C ALA A 409 -3.96 -17.09 14.30
N GLU A 410 -3.96 -17.72 13.12
CA GLU A 410 -3.83 -19.17 12.99
C GLU A 410 -2.42 -19.66 13.34
N LEU A 411 -1.37 -18.91 12.97
CA LEU A 411 0.02 -19.16 13.39
C LEU A 411 0.19 -19.09 14.91
N LYS A 412 -0.45 -18.13 15.57
CA LYS A 412 -0.43 -18.03 17.04
C LYS A 412 -1.04 -19.28 17.67
N ARG A 413 -2.16 -19.75 17.12
CA ARG A 413 -2.86 -20.96 17.58
C ARG A 413 -2.03 -22.23 17.36
N VAL A 414 -1.34 -22.35 16.22
CA VAL A 414 -0.38 -23.43 15.97
C VAL A 414 0.73 -23.42 17.03
N ARG A 415 1.37 -22.28 17.30
CA ARG A 415 2.43 -22.18 18.32
C ARG A 415 1.96 -22.60 19.72
N GLU A 416 0.78 -22.14 20.13
CA GLU A 416 0.20 -22.51 21.43
C GLU A 416 -0.02 -24.03 21.53
N LEU A 417 -0.51 -24.65 20.45
CA LEU A 417 -0.74 -26.11 20.39
C LEU A 417 0.57 -26.90 20.29
N SER A 418 1.56 -26.45 19.52
CA SER A 418 2.87 -27.11 19.42
C SER A 418 3.60 -27.10 20.76
N ALA A 419 3.50 -26.01 21.54
CA ALA A 419 4.06 -25.95 22.90
C ALA A 419 3.39 -26.96 23.84
N LEU A 420 2.06 -27.12 23.76
CA LEU A 420 1.33 -28.15 24.50
C LEU A 420 1.75 -29.57 24.05
N HIS A 421 2.00 -29.77 22.76
CA HIS A 421 2.48 -31.04 22.21
C HIS A 421 3.87 -31.39 22.72
N GLU A 422 4.82 -30.44 22.73
CA GLU A 422 6.17 -30.66 23.27
C GLU A 422 6.16 -30.99 24.77
N ILE A 423 5.33 -30.30 25.56
CA ILE A 423 5.13 -30.61 26.98
C ILE A 423 4.57 -32.04 27.14
N GLY A 424 3.59 -32.42 26.30
CA GLY A 424 3.03 -33.78 26.29
C GLY A 424 4.05 -34.85 25.87
N GLN A 425 4.90 -34.58 24.87
CA GLN A 425 6.01 -35.47 24.48
C GLN A 425 7.02 -35.64 25.61
N SER A 426 7.30 -34.58 26.36
CA SER A 426 8.23 -34.62 27.50
C SER A 426 7.73 -35.52 28.63
N MET A 427 6.42 -35.81 28.69
CA MET A 427 5.82 -36.73 29.67
C MET A 427 5.80 -38.20 29.20
N HIS A 428 6.24 -38.51 27.97
CA HIS A 428 6.33 -39.88 27.49
C HIS A 428 7.63 -40.55 27.97
N THR A 429 7.51 -41.48 28.92
CA THR A 429 8.59 -42.44 29.24
C THR A 429 8.20 -43.91 29.09
N LEU A 430 6.92 -44.24 28.86
CA LEU A 430 6.46 -45.62 28.70
C LEU A 430 5.42 -45.76 27.57
N ASN A 431 5.50 -46.86 26.83
CA ASN A 431 4.51 -47.26 25.84
C ASN A 431 3.18 -47.62 26.56
N LEU A 432 2.02 -47.29 25.98
CA LEU A 432 0.70 -47.55 26.60
C LEU A 432 0.54 -49.03 27.00
N GLU A 433 1.03 -49.96 26.19
CA GLU A 433 1.03 -51.39 26.52
C GLU A 433 1.86 -51.71 27.77
N GLU A 434 3.01 -51.05 27.94
CA GLU A 434 3.88 -51.24 29.11
C GLU A 434 3.23 -50.70 30.39
N ILE A 435 2.55 -49.55 30.31
CA ILE A 435 1.80 -48.97 31.45
C ILE A 435 0.68 -49.92 31.87
N LEU A 436 -0.10 -50.42 30.91
CA LEU A 436 -1.18 -51.37 31.18
C LEU A 436 -0.65 -52.71 31.71
N GLU A 437 0.50 -53.18 31.22
CA GLU A 437 1.15 -54.39 31.73
C GLU A 437 1.66 -54.20 33.18
N LEU A 438 2.21 -53.02 33.51
CA LEU A 438 2.59 -52.67 34.88
C LEU A 438 1.38 -52.59 35.82
N ILE A 439 0.28 -51.99 35.38
CA ILE A 439 -0.97 -51.93 36.15
C ILE A 439 -1.49 -53.35 36.43
N LEU A 440 -1.50 -54.23 35.42
CA LEU A 440 -1.91 -55.63 35.61
C LEU A 440 -0.92 -56.45 36.45
N LYS A 441 0.38 -56.17 36.39
CA LYS A 441 1.37 -56.74 37.33
C LYS A 441 1.10 -56.31 38.76
N GLY A 442 0.66 -55.08 38.98
CA GLY A 442 0.19 -54.61 40.30
C GLY A 442 -1.04 -55.38 40.80
N VAL A 443 -1.95 -55.76 39.89
CA VAL A 443 -3.09 -56.62 40.23
C VAL A 443 -2.62 -58.01 40.69
N THR A 444 -1.67 -58.62 40.00
CA THR A 444 -1.22 -59.97 40.36
C THR A 444 -0.28 -59.97 41.57
N GLN A 445 0.74 -59.12 41.58
CA GLN A 445 1.77 -59.07 42.64
C GLN A 445 1.31 -58.31 43.90
N GLY A 446 0.42 -57.33 43.76
CA GLY A 446 -0.02 -56.46 44.87
C GLY A 446 -1.33 -56.89 45.54
N ILE A 447 -2.34 -57.31 44.75
CA ILE A 447 -3.63 -57.77 45.30
C ILE A 447 -3.63 -59.28 45.58
N GLY A 448 -2.70 -60.02 44.97
CA GLY A 448 -2.61 -61.48 45.09
C GLY A 448 -3.65 -62.18 44.22
N PHE A 449 -3.81 -61.72 42.96
CA PHE A 449 -4.43 -62.52 41.91
C PHE A 449 -3.37 -63.32 41.16
N ASP A 450 -3.66 -64.54 40.73
CA ASP A 450 -2.67 -65.32 39.96
C ASP A 450 -2.57 -64.81 38.51
N ARG A 451 -3.71 -64.42 37.94
CA ARG A 451 -3.84 -64.00 36.55
C ARG A 451 -4.73 -62.78 36.42
N ALA A 452 -4.39 -61.87 35.52
CA ALA A 452 -5.20 -60.70 35.19
C ALA A 452 -5.14 -60.42 33.69
N ARG A 453 -6.29 -60.05 33.11
CA ARG A 453 -6.46 -59.77 31.68
C ARG A 453 -7.27 -58.51 31.48
N LEU A 454 -6.84 -57.66 30.56
CA LEU A 454 -7.52 -56.43 30.19
C LEU A 454 -8.05 -56.52 28.77
N TYR A 455 -9.34 -56.23 28.62
CA TYR A 455 -10.05 -56.25 27.35
C TYR A 455 -10.52 -54.84 26.99
N LEU A 456 -10.33 -54.44 25.74
CA LEU A 456 -10.90 -53.22 25.19
C LEU A 456 -12.13 -53.53 24.35
N LEU A 457 -13.12 -52.64 24.43
CA LEU A 457 -14.35 -52.73 23.65
C LEU A 457 -14.14 -52.21 22.23
N ASP A 458 -14.45 -53.05 21.24
CA ASP A 458 -14.64 -52.68 19.84
C ASP A 458 -16.15 -52.57 19.60
N GLU A 459 -16.67 -51.34 19.57
CA GLU A 459 -18.11 -51.08 19.43
C GLU A 459 -18.65 -51.47 18.05
N GLU A 460 -17.84 -51.31 16.99
CA GLU A 460 -18.24 -51.64 15.62
C GLU A 460 -18.41 -53.15 15.44
N LYS A 461 -17.44 -53.93 15.93
CA LYS A 461 -17.48 -55.40 15.83
C LYS A 461 -18.28 -56.06 16.94
N LYS A 462 -18.74 -55.29 17.93
CA LYS A 462 -19.40 -55.77 19.16
C LYS A 462 -18.60 -56.88 19.85
N GLN A 463 -17.31 -56.65 20.03
CA GLN A 463 -16.37 -57.63 20.58
C GLN A 463 -15.45 -57.00 21.62
N LEU A 464 -14.98 -57.81 22.57
CA LEU A 464 -14.00 -57.46 23.57
C LEU A 464 -12.68 -58.16 23.22
N ASN A 465 -11.68 -57.36 22.88
CA ASN A 465 -10.37 -57.85 22.46
C ASN A 465 -9.39 -57.76 23.63
N CYS A 466 -8.78 -58.89 24.00
CA CYS A 466 -7.75 -58.89 25.03
C CYS A 466 -6.52 -58.13 24.52
N LYS A 467 -6.14 -57.05 25.22
CA LYS A 467 -4.96 -56.24 24.87
C LYS A 467 -3.74 -56.62 25.67
N VAL A 468 -3.90 -56.81 26.98
CA VAL A 468 -2.78 -57.13 27.87
C VAL A 468 -3.20 -58.23 28.84
N ALA A 469 -2.30 -59.17 29.11
CA ALA A 469 -2.51 -60.27 30.04
C ALA A 469 -1.23 -60.54 30.85
N VAL A 470 -1.39 -60.85 32.13
CA VAL A 470 -0.30 -61.15 33.08
C VAL A 470 -0.64 -62.44 33.84
N GLY A 471 0.36 -63.30 34.06
CA GLY A 471 0.20 -64.59 34.75
C GLY A 471 -0.26 -65.73 33.84
N ILE A 472 -0.29 -65.52 32.53
CA ILE A 472 -0.78 -66.48 31.55
C ILE A 472 -0.02 -66.33 30.23
N ASP A 473 0.17 -67.46 29.55
CA ASP A 473 0.92 -67.55 28.30
C ASP A 473 0.29 -66.64 27.23
N LYS A 474 1.10 -65.72 26.68
CA LYS A 474 0.64 -64.68 25.73
C LYS A 474 0.04 -65.31 24.47
N ASP A 475 0.56 -66.46 24.02
CA ASP A 475 0.09 -67.18 22.83
C ASP A 475 -1.29 -67.81 23.00
N LYS A 476 -1.69 -68.12 24.25
CA LYS A 476 -3.02 -68.70 24.55
C LYS A 476 -4.15 -67.67 24.51
N ILE A 477 -3.85 -66.36 24.60
CA ILE A 477 -4.87 -65.32 24.82
C ILE A 477 -5.01 -64.33 23.68
N GLN A 478 -3.94 -64.03 22.91
CA GLN A 478 -4.01 -63.05 21.82
C GLN A 478 -5.06 -63.38 20.74
N LYS A 479 -5.57 -64.63 20.69
CA LYS A 479 -6.63 -65.07 19.77
C LYS A 479 -8.04 -65.10 20.39
N ILE A 480 -8.19 -64.72 21.66
CA ILE A 480 -9.49 -64.75 22.36
C ILE A 480 -10.17 -63.39 22.19
N SER A 481 -11.18 -63.36 21.31
CA SER A 481 -12.17 -62.28 21.25
C SER A 481 -13.46 -62.74 21.91
N LEU A 482 -14.00 -61.94 22.84
CA LEU A 482 -15.24 -62.26 23.52
C LEU A 482 -16.40 -61.48 22.89
N PRO A 483 -17.56 -62.10 22.63
CA PRO A 483 -18.74 -61.37 22.20
C PRO A 483 -19.14 -60.33 23.25
N TYR A 484 -19.53 -59.13 22.81
CA TYR A 484 -20.05 -58.09 23.70
C TYR A 484 -21.55 -58.33 24.03
N ASP A 485 -21.82 -59.48 24.65
CA ASP A 485 -23.16 -59.91 25.05
C ASP A 485 -23.23 -60.18 26.57
N ALA A 486 -24.19 -59.54 27.25
CA ALA A 486 -24.37 -59.64 28.70
C ALA A 486 -24.88 -61.01 29.15
N GLN A 487 -25.47 -61.78 28.23
CA GLN A 487 -25.95 -63.13 28.51
C GLN A 487 -24.86 -64.20 28.32
N ASP A 488 -23.78 -63.87 27.62
CA ASP A 488 -22.74 -64.83 27.22
C ASP A 488 -21.55 -64.86 28.19
N ASN A 489 -21.07 -63.70 28.65
CA ASN A 489 -19.93 -63.64 29.58
C ASN A 489 -20.04 -62.55 30.66
N ILE A 490 -19.51 -62.86 31.85
CA ILE A 490 -19.60 -62.01 33.03
C ILE A 490 -18.85 -60.69 32.88
N LEU A 491 -17.80 -60.64 32.04
CA LEU A 491 -17.08 -59.40 31.75
C LEU A 491 -17.96 -58.42 30.96
N SER A 492 -18.64 -58.88 29.91
CA SER A 492 -19.61 -58.08 29.16
C SER A 492 -20.76 -57.59 30.03
N ARG A 493 -21.17 -58.41 31.01
CA ARG A 493 -22.18 -58.02 32.00
C ARG A 493 -21.67 -56.94 32.96
N ALA A 494 -20.44 -57.06 33.45
CA ALA A 494 -19.78 -56.04 34.28
C ALA A 494 -19.71 -54.68 33.55
N ILE A 495 -19.39 -54.74 32.25
CA ILE A 495 -19.27 -53.59 31.35
C ILE A 495 -20.63 -52.93 31.10
N LYS A 496 -21.67 -53.69 30.73
CA LYS A 496 -23.02 -53.16 30.45
C LYS A 496 -23.73 -52.63 31.69
N GLU A 497 -23.63 -53.35 32.81
CA GLU A 497 -24.24 -52.94 34.07
C GLU A 497 -23.38 -51.91 34.85
N LYS A 498 -22.19 -51.58 34.34
CA LYS A 498 -21.22 -50.65 34.95
C LYS A 498 -20.93 -50.94 36.43
N ARG A 499 -20.90 -52.23 36.80
CA ARG A 499 -20.64 -52.68 38.18
C ARG A 499 -19.76 -53.93 38.21
N PRO A 500 -18.97 -54.13 39.27
CA PRO A 500 -18.09 -55.29 39.38
C PRO A 500 -18.88 -56.56 39.73
N PHE A 501 -18.33 -57.72 39.40
CA PHE A 501 -18.89 -59.03 39.74
C PHE A 501 -17.81 -59.98 40.27
N ILE A 502 -18.18 -60.78 41.28
CA ILE A 502 -17.42 -61.94 41.73
C ILE A 502 -18.19 -63.19 41.33
N VAL A 503 -17.46 -64.17 40.79
CA VAL A 503 -17.94 -65.52 40.50
C VAL A 503 -17.15 -66.48 41.36
N GLU A 504 -17.82 -67.09 42.34
CA GLU A 504 -17.19 -68.02 43.29
C GLU A 504 -16.95 -69.42 42.69
N ASP A 505 -17.89 -69.89 41.86
CA ASP A 505 -17.76 -71.15 41.12
C ASP A 505 -18.17 -70.95 39.65
N ALA A 506 -17.16 -70.70 38.81
CA ALA A 506 -17.33 -70.44 37.40
C ALA A 506 -17.82 -71.67 36.62
N ARG A 507 -17.76 -72.89 37.16
CA ARG A 507 -18.28 -74.09 36.48
C ARG A 507 -19.78 -74.23 36.65
N ARG A 508 -20.36 -73.62 37.69
CA ARG A 508 -21.79 -73.67 38.03
C ARG A 508 -22.54 -72.36 37.77
N ASP A 509 -21.83 -71.25 37.60
CA ASP A 509 -22.45 -69.95 37.36
C ASP A 509 -23.03 -69.85 35.92
N PRO A 510 -24.33 -69.54 35.75
CA PRO A 510 -24.93 -69.41 34.43
C PRO A 510 -24.50 -68.14 33.69
N ARG A 511 -23.79 -67.20 34.35
CA ARG A 511 -23.39 -65.90 33.79
C ARG A 511 -22.03 -65.92 33.10
N VAL A 512 -21.35 -67.06 33.04
CA VAL A 512 -20.02 -67.20 32.44
C VAL A 512 -20.06 -68.12 31.22
N ASN A 513 -19.22 -67.83 30.22
CA ASN A 513 -19.10 -68.66 29.03
C ASN A 513 -18.33 -69.95 29.38
N LYS A 514 -19.01 -71.10 29.31
CA LYS A 514 -18.46 -72.39 29.78
C LYS A 514 -17.26 -72.87 28.97
N ASP A 515 -17.24 -72.59 27.67
CA ASP A 515 -16.13 -72.97 26.79
C ASP A 515 -14.88 -72.19 27.17
N LEU A 516 -15.04 -70.89 27.44
CA LEU A 516 -13.98 -70.00 27.90
C LEU A 516 -13.44 -70.39 29.28
N ILE A 517 -14.33 -70.70 30.23
CA ILE A 517 -13.95 -71.13 31.59
C ILE A 517 -13.19 -72.45 31.55
N THR A 518 -13.60 -73.39 30.69
CA THR A 518 -12.92 -74.68 30.50
C THR A 518 -11.56 -74.50 29.82
N PHE A 519 -11.50 -73.67 28.79
CA PHE A 519 -10.26 -73.36 28.07
C PHE A 519 -9.20 -72.71 28.97
N LEU A 520 -9.63 -71.83 29.88
CA LEU A 520 -8.75 -71.09 30.80
C LEU A 520 -8.56 -71.77 32.17
N ASP A 521 -9.24 -72.91 32.41
CA ASP A 521 -9.35 -73.63 33.69
C ASP A 521 -9.70 -72.73 34.89
N VAL A 522 -10.63 -71.80 34.70
CA VAL A 522 -10.98 -70.82 35.74
C VAL A 522 -11.95 -71.45 36.76
N LYS A 523 -11.61 -71.39 38.05
CA LYS A 523 -12.50 -71.85 39.15
C LYS A 523 -13.34 -70.73 39.73
N SER A 524 -12.72 -69.59 40.03
CA SER A 524 -13.36 -68.38 40.53
C SER A 524 -12.74 -67.17 39.84
N LEU A 525 -13.53 -66.14 39.53
CA LEU A 525 -13.01 -64.92 38.91
C LEU A 525 -13.72 -63.65 39.36
N ALA A 526 -13.02 -62.53 39.24
CA ALA A 526 -13.58 -61.19 39.35
C ALA A 526 -13.59 -60.53 37.97
N ALA A 527 -14.67 -59.83 37.66
CA ALA A 527 -14.79 -59.01 36.46
C ALA A 527 -15.17 -57.58 36.88
N VAL A 528 -14.39 -56.61 36.42
CA VAL A 528 -14.63 -55.19 36.70
C VAL A 528 -14.65 -54.38 35.40
N PRO A 529 -15.52 -53.38 35.27
CA PRO A 529 -15.53 -52.51 34.09
C PRO A 529 -14.38 -51.50 34.13
N LEU A 530 -13.86 -51.14 32.97
CA LEU A 530 -12.99 -49.97 32.77
C LEU A 530 -13.88 -48.77 32.44
N LEU A 531 -14.00 -47.86 33.40
CA LEU A 531 -14.85 -46.67 33.28
C LEU A 531 -13.98 -45.42 33.37
N SER A 532 -14.15 -44.50 32.43
CA SER A 532 -13.72 -43.12 32.62
C SER A 532 -14.86 -42.15 32.33
N ARG A 533 -15.13 -41.22 33.25
CA ARG A 533 -16.19 -40.20 33.15
C ARG A 533 -17.53 -40.73 32.61
N GLN A 534 -17.93 -41.93 33.08
CA GLN A 534 -19.13 -42.69 32.66
C GLN A 534 -19.08 -43.36 31.28
N LYS A 535 -18.04 -43.13 30.47
CA LYS A 535 -17.76 -43.87 29.23
C LYS A 535 -17.09 -45.22 29.57
N VAL A 536 -17.53 -46.25 28.86
CA VAL A 536 -17.05 -47.61 29.02
C VAL A 536 -15.94 -47.85 27.99
N LEU A 537 -14.73 -48.18 28.45
CA LEU A 537 -13.57 -48.43 27.58
C LEU A 537 -13.32 -49.93 27.37
N GLY A 538 -13.83 -50.77 28.28
CA GLY A 538 -13.55 -52.20 28.30
C GLY A 538 -13.73 -52.79 29.71
N GLY A 539 -12.97 -53.83 30.04
CA GLY A 539 -13.02 -54.44 31.37
C GLY A 539 -11.78 -55.26 31.72
N ILE A 540 -11.58 -55.50 33.02
CA ILE A 540 -10.53 -56.37 33.55
C ILE A 540 -11.16 -57.64 34.13
N ALA A 541 -10.61 -58.80 33.79
CA ALA A 541 -10.93 -60.08 34.39
C ALA A 541 -9.70 -60.64 35.12
N ALA A 542 -9.86 -61.02 36.39
CA ALA A 542 -8.79 -61.57 37.23
C ALA A 542 -9.24 -62.85 37.93
N ASP A 543 -8.33 -63.83 38.08
CA ASP A 543 -8.64 -65.15 38.63
C ASP A 543 -7.44 -65.81 39.34
N ASN A 544 -7.72 -66.85 40.13
CA ASN A 544 -6.76 -67.55 41.00
C ASN A 544 -6.69 -69.05 40.68
N LEU A 545 -5.95 -69.41 39.62
CA LEU A 545 -5.82 -70.80 39.16
C LEU A 545 -4.99 -71.69 40.11
N THR A 546 -3.86 -71.16 40.57
CA THR A 546 -2.78 -71.87 41.27
C THR A 546 -2.88 -71.76 42.79
N SER A 547 -3.28 -70.59 43.31
CA SER A 547 -3.35 -70.35 44.75
C SER A 547 -4.63 -70.87 45.40
N ALA A 548 -5.70 -71.08 44.60
CA ALA A 548 -7.05 -71.41 45.07
C ALA A 548 -7.60 -70.43 46.13
N ASP A 549 -7.04 -69.21 46.18
CA ASP A 549 -7.37 -68.19 47.17
C ASP A 549 -8.73 -67.54 46.87
N HIS A 550 -9.52 -67.30 47.92
CA HIS A 550 -10.87 -66.77 47.80
C HIS A 550 -10.86 -65.28 47.42
N ILE A 551 -11.70 -64.90 46.46
CA ILE A 551 -11.82 -63.52 45.99
C ILE A 551 -12.78 -62.77 46.93
N SER A 552 -12.23 -62.11 47.95
CA SER A 552 -13.01 -61.27 48.87
C SER A 552 -13.47 -59.95 48.23
N GLU A 553 -14.51 -59.33 48.79
CA GLU A 553 -14.93 -57.97 48.38
C GLU A 553 -13.79 -56.94 48.48
N LYS A 554 -12.90 -57.07 49.47
CA LYS A 554 -11.74 -56.19 49.62
C LYS A 554 -10.78 -56.33 48.42
N LYS A 555 -10.57 -57.54 47.90
CA LYS A 555 -9.77 -57.75 46.67
C LYS A 555 -10.47 -57.17 45.44
N LEU A 556 -11.80 -57.27 45.36
CA LEU A 556 -12.59 -56.67 44.28
C LEU A 556 -12.51 -55.14 44.29
N GLN A 557 -12.62 -54.51 45.47
CA GLN A 557 -12.46 -53.06 45.62
C GLN A 557 -11.06 -52.61 45.18
N SER A 558 -10.01 -53.34 45.58
CA SER A 558 -8.65 -53.06 45.11
C SER A 558 -8.54 -53.21 43.59
N LEU A 559 -9.14 -54.25 43.00
CA LEU A 559 -9.14 -54.46 41.54
C LEU A 559 -9.81 -53.30 40.79
N MET A 560 -10.89 -52.73 41.33
CA MET A 560 -11.53 -51.54 40.77
C MET A 560 -10.61 -50.31 40.79
N ILE A 561 -9.73 -50.16 41.77
CA ILE A 561 -8.76 -49.06 41.80
C ILE A 561 -7.81 -49.16 40.59
N PHE A 562 -7.25 -50.35 40.33
CA PHE A 562 -6.38 -50.57 39.17
C PHE A 562 -7.14 -50.41 37.85
N ALA A 563 -8.40 -50.86 37.79
CA ALA A 563 -9.26 -50.65 36.62
C ALA A 563 -9.48 -49.16 36.33
N ASN A 564 -9.70 -48.33 37.36
CA ASN A 564 -9.82 -46.88 37.19
C ASN A 564 -8.51 -46.25 36.71
N GLN A 565 -7.35 -46.70 37.22
CA GLN A 565 -6.05 -46.21 36.74
C GLN A 565 -5.77 -46.59 35.28
N ALA A 566 -6.11 -47.83 34.88
CA ALA A 566 -6.00 -48.27 33.49
C ALA A 566 -6.93 -47.46 32.56
N ALA A 567 -8.17 -47.20 32.99
CA ALA A 567 -9.13 -46.42 32.22
C ALA A 567 -8.65 -44.97 32.00
N LEU A 568 -8.05 -44.35 33.02
CA LEU A 568 -7.50 -43.00 32.92
C LEU A 568 -6.28 -42.93 31.99
N ALA A 569 -5.38 -43.92 32.06
CA ALA A 569 -4.21 -44.00 31.18
C ALA A 569 -4.61 -44.15 29.70
N LEU A 570 -5.63 -44.97 29.42
CA LEU A 570 -6.20 -45.15 28.08
C LEU A 570 -6.82 -43.87 27.52
N GLU A 571 -7.60 -43.14 28.32
CA GLU A 571 -8.22 -41.89 27.89
C GLU A 571 -7.18 -40.80 27.58
N ASN A 572 -6.13 -40.68 28.41
CA ASN A 572 -5.05 -39.72 28.18
C ASN A 572 -4.29 -40.00 26.88
N ALA A 573 -4.03 -41.28 26.55
CA ALA A 573 -3.37 -41.66 25.31
C ALA A 573 -4.23 -41.34 24.08
N LEU A 574 -5.53 -41.61 24.13
CA LEU A 574 -6.47 -41.31 23.05
C LEU A 574 -6.59 -39.79 22.79
N MET A 575 -6.71 -38.98 23.85
CA MET A 575 -6.71 -37.51 23.72
C MET A 575 -5.43 -36.98 23.07
N TYR A 576 -4.30 -37.62 23.34
CA TYR A 576 -3.02 -37.19 22.78
C TYR A 576 -2.90 -37.48 21.29
N GLU A 577 -3.40 -38.62 20.82
CA GLU A 577 -3.48 -38.92 19.38
C GLU A 577 -4.39 -37.95 18.63
N GLU A 578 -5.55 -37.61 19.21
CA GLU A 578 -6.47 -36.62 18.64
C GLU A 578 -5.81 -35.23 18.55
N LEU A 579 -5.10 -34.81 19.61
CA LEU A 579 -4.37 -33.54 19.62
C LEU A 579 -3.29 -33.50 18.53
N LYS A 580 -2.55 -34.60 18.35
CA LYS A 580 -1.52 -34.72 17.31
C LYS A 580 -2.11 -34.63 15.91
N ALA A 581 -3.20 -35.35 15.65
CA ALA A 581 -3.89 -35.30 14.36
C ALA A 581 -4.43 -33.89 14.05
N PHE A 582 -5.00 -33.22 15.06
CA PHE A 582 -5.48 -31.85 14.92
C PHE A 582 -4.35 -30.85 14.66
N SER A 583 -3.21 -30.99 15.35
CA SER A 583 -2.02 -30.15 15.13
C SER A 583 -1.52 -30.23 13.68
N SER A 584 -1.37 -31.45 13.14
CA SER A 584 -0.93 -31.65 11.75
C SER A 584 -1.91 -31.07 10.73
N GLN A 585 -3.23 -31.18 10.98
CA GLN A 585 -4.24 -30.60 10.10
C GLN A 585 -4.19 -29.06 10.10
N LEU A 586 -3.92 -28.44 11.25
CA LEU A 586 -3.79 -26.99 11.37
C LEU A 586 -2.53 -26.48 10.66
N GLU A 587 -1.40 -27.17 10.79
CA GLU A 587 -0.16 -26.86 10.07
C GLU A 587 -0.35 -26.85 8.55
N GLU A 588 -1.10 -27.82 8.02
CA GLU A 588 -1.40 -27.90 6.59
C GLU A 588 -2.27 -26.73 6.10
N ARG A 589 -3.28 -26.32 6.91
CA ARG A 589 -4.09 -25.13 6.62
C ARG A 589 -3.25 -23.86 6.59
N VAL A 590 -2.38 -23.65 7.58
CA VAL A 590 -1.47 -22.50 7.62
C VAL A 590 -0.57 -22.48 6.39
N LYS A 591 0.02 -23.63 6.03
CA LYS A 591 0.88 -23.75 4.84
C LYS A 591 0.14 -23.36 3.56
N LYS A 592 -1.11 -23.80 3.41
CA LYS A 592 -1.95 -23.45 2.26
C LYS A 592 -2.29 -21.95 2.24
N ALA A 593 -2.69 -21.38 3.37
CA ALA A 593 -3.04 -19.96 3.47
C ALA A 593 -1.83 -19.06 3.16
N VAL A 594 -0.64 -19.41 3.65
CA VAL A 594 0.62 -18.70 3.33
C VAL A 594 0.92 -18.75 1.84
N ALA A 595 0.76 -19.91 1.19
CA ALA A 595 0.97 -20.03 -0.25
C ALA A 595 -0.02 -19.17 -1.06
N GLU A 596 -1.30 -19.14 -0.68
CA GLU A 596 -2.30 -18.28 -1.31
C GLU A 596 -2.01 -16.78 -1.11
N LEU A 597 -1.52 -16.39 0.07
CA LEU A 597 -1.10 -15.01 0.34
C LEU A 597 0.05 -14.60 -0.57
N GLN A 598 1.05 -15.47 -0.72
CA GLN A 598 2.22 -15.22 -1.54
C GLN A 598 1.84 -15.07 -3.03
N GLN A 599 0.93 -15.92 -3.52
CA GLN A 599 0.37 -15.80 -4.86
C GLN A 599 -0.43 -14.48 -5.07
N THR A 600 -1.20 -14.07 -4.06
CA THR A 600 -1.96 -12.81 -4.11
C THR A 600 -1.02 -11.59 -4.11
N GLN A 601 0.06 -11.63 -3.32
CA GLN A 601 1.12 -10.61 -3.32
C GLN A 601 1.83 -10.51 -4.68
N GLU A 602 2.15 -11.64 -5.31
CA GLU A 602 2.72 -11.66 -6.67
C GLU A 602 1.78 -11.05 -7.71
N GLN A 603 0.47 -11.33 -7.61
CA GLN A 603 -0.54 -10.68 -8.47
C GLN A 603 -0.60 -9.17 -8.24
N LEU A 604 -0.52 -8.72 -6.98
CA LEU A 604 -0.51 -7.30 -6.65
C LEU A 604 0.73 -6.60 -7.22
N MET A 605 1.91 -7.17 -7.03
CA MET A 605 3.17 -6.68 -7.61
C MET A 605 3.07 -6.59 -9.15
N ARG A 606 2.43 -7.57 -9.79
CA ARG A 606 2.17 -7.55 -11.24
C ARG A 606 1.20 -6.44 -11.64
N SER A 607 0.18 -6.16 -10.82
CA SER A 607 -0.78 -5.07 -11.05
C SER A 607 -0.16 -3.69 -10.83
N GLU A 608 0.66 -3.51 -9.79
CA GLU A 608 1.45 -2.29 -9.56
C GLU A 608 2.39 -2.04 -10.74
N LYS A 609 3.06 -3.08 -11.24
CA LYS A 609 3.90 -3.01 -12.43
C LYS A 609 3.14 -2.55 -13.68
N LEU A 610 1.88 -2.99 -13.84
CA LEU A 610 0.99 -2.51 -14.91
C LEU A 610 0.56 -1.04 -14.71
N ALA A 611 0.39 -0.59 -13.46
CA ALA A 611 0.12 0.82 -13.15
C ALA A 611 1.33 1.72 -13.46
N THR A 612 2.55 1.28 -13.14
CA THR A 612 3.79 1.94 -13.55
C THR A 612 3.93 1.98 -15.09
N LEU A 613 3.51 0.91 -15.77
CA LEU A 613 3.40 0.88 -17.23
C LEU A 613 2.44 1.96 -17.77
N GLY A 614 1.36 2.24 -17.04
CA GLY A 614 0.42 3.32 -17.34
C GLY A 614 1.06 4.71 -17.24
N GLN A 615 1.92 4.94 -16.23
CA GLN A 615 2.70 6.19 -16.12
C GLN A 615 3.74 6.34 -17.23
N LEU A 616 4.37 5.25 -17.65
CA LEU A 616 5.42 5.24 -18.68
C LEU A 616 4.88 5.24 -20.12
N SER A 617 3.57 5.04 -20.31
CA SER A 617 2.90 5.09 -21.62
C SER A 617 3.04 6.46 -22.31
N ALA A 618 3.30 7.52 -21.55
CA ALA A 618 3.55 8.86 -22.09
C ALA A 618 4.83 8.94 -22.95
N GLY A 619 5.89 8.21 -22.58
CA GLY A 619 7.16 8.17 -23.34
C GLY A 619 6.99 7.50 -24.69
N ILE A 620 6.28 6.36 -24.72
CA ILE A 620 5.97 5.63 -25.95
C ILE A 620 5.06 6.45 -26.86
N ALA A 621 4.06 7.12 -26.30
CA ALA A 621 3.19 7.99 -27.07
C ALA A 621 3.98 9.12 -27.75
N HIS A 622 5.02 9.64 -27.09
CA HIS A 622 5.92 10.62 -27.66
C HIS A 622 6.78 10.03 -28.79
N GLU A 623 7.35 8.84 -28.57
CA GLU A 623 8.19 8.17 -29.57
C GLU A 623 7.42 7.65 -30.79
N ILE A 624 6.13 7.31 -30.66
CA ILE A 624 5.26 6.99 -31.80
C ILE A 624 4.83 8.27 -32.52
N ARG A 625 4.63 9.38 -31.81
CA ARG A 625 4.21 10.65 -32.41
C ARG A 625 5.25 11.23 -33.35
N ASN A 626 6.54 11.07 -33.04
CA ASN A 626 7.65 11.57 -33.86
C ASN A 626 7.65 10.99 -35.31
N PRO A 627 7.75 9.67 -35.53
CA PRO A 627 7.70 9.06 -36.85
C PRO A 627 6.37 9.35 -37.56
N LEU A 628 5.24 9.35 -36.84
CA LEU A 628 3.93 9.72 -37.41
C LEU A 628 3.89 11.18 -37.91
N THR A 629 4.56 12.09 -37.22
CA THR A 629 4.65 13.49 -37.63
C THR A 629 5.54 13.62 -38.87
N SER A 630 6.66 12.90 -38.92
CA SER A 630 7.53 12.83 -40.10
C SER A 630 6.79 12.27 -41.32
N ILE A 631 6.09 11.14 -41.17
CA ILE A 631 5.25 10.54 -42.23
C ILE A 631 4.22 11.55 -42.72
N LYS A 632 3.54 12.26 -41.82
CA LYS A 632 2.54 13.26 -42.18
C LYS A 632 3.13 14.42 -43.00
N ILE A 633 4.31 14.92 -42.62
CA ILE A 633 5.01 15.99 -43.36
C ILE A 633 5.41 15.50 -44.76
N LEU A 634 5.95 14.28 -44.85
CA LEU A 634 6.40 13.70 -46.12
C LEU A 634 5.22 13.38 -47.05
N ILE A 635 4.08 12.94 -46.53
CA ILE A 635 2.85 12.77 -47.31
C ILE A 635 2.40 14.11 -47.92
N HIS A 636 2.51 15.21 -47.19
CA HIS A 636 2.20 16.54 -47.75
C HIS A 636 3.18 16.94 -48.86
N SER A 637 4.48 16.63 -48.70
CA SER A 637 5.51 16.83 -49.74
C SER A 637 5.21 16.01 -51.02
N LEU A 638 4.71 14.79 -50.88
CA LEU A 638 4.34 13.94 -52.02
C LEU A 638 3.18 14.49 -52.87
N VAL A 639 2.28 15.25 -52.25
CA VAL A 639 1.10 15.85 -52.89
C VAL A 639 1.43 17.20 -53.55
N ASP A 640 2.63 17.74 -53.32
CA ASP A 640 3.09 18.97 -53.95
C ASP A 640 3.26 18.78 -55.48
N GLU A 641 2.68 19.70 -56.25
CA GLU A 641 2.72 19.68 -57.72
C GLU A 641 4.12 19.99 -58.25
N GLU A 642 4.97 20.64 -57.46
CA GLU A 642 6.36 20.97 -57.82
C GLU A 642 7.36 19.84 -57.46
N ALA A 643 6.92 18.77 -56.79
CA ALA A 643 7.80 17.67 -56.37
C ALA A 643 8.30 16.82 -57.55
N THR A 644 9.62 16.66 -57.67
CA THR A 644 10.25 15.83 -58.70
C THR A 644 10.06 14.32 -58.43
N PRO A 645 10.07 13.45 -59.47
CA PRO A 645 9.98 11.99 -59.28
C PRO A 645 11.02 11.42 -58.31
N ALA A 646 12.27 11.93 -58.36
CA ALA A 646 13.34 11.51 -57.46
C ALA A 646 13.10 11.94 -56.00
N SER A 647 12.49 13.11 -55.77
CA SER A 647 12.08 13.55 -54.43
C SER A 647 10.97 12.66 -53.89
N ARG A 648 10.01 12.27 -54.73
CA ARG A 648 8.91 11.37 -54.33
C ARG A 648 9.39 9.97 -53.97
N GLU A 649 10.33 9.42 -54.73
CA GLU A 649 10.94 8.12 -54.43
C GLU A 649 11.70 8.14 -53.10
N LYS A 650 12.45 9.22 -52.84
CA LYS A 650 13.14 9.42 -51.56
C LYS A 650 12.17 9.56 -50.39
N ASP A 651 11.11 10.35 -50.54
CA ASP A 651 10.09 10.57 -49.50
C ASP A 651 9.34 9.25 -49.19
N LEU A 652 9.02 8.43 -50.20
CA LEU A 652 8.43 7.10 -50.02
C LEU A 652 9.36 6.15 -49.26
N ALA A 653 10.65 6.12 -49.57
CA ALA A 653 11.62 5.28 -48.86
C ALA A 653 11.76 5.67 -47.39
N VAL A 654 11.72 6.98 -47.08
CA VAL A 654 11.73 7.46 -45.69
C VAL A 654 10.44 7.10 -44.97
N ILE A 655 9.27 7.24 -45.61
CA ILE A 655 7.98 6.81 -45.04
C ILE A 655 7.99 5.32 -44.69
N GLU A 656 8.51 4.46 -45.57
CA GLU A 656 8.63 3.02 -45.31
C GLU A 656 9.52 2.73 -44.08
N SER A 657 10.66 3.42 -43.97
CA SER A 657 11.55 3.34 -42.81
C SER A 657 10.87 3.77 -41.50
N GLU A 658 10.11 4.87 -41.52
CA GLU A 658 9.39 5.35 -40.33
C GLU A 658 8.24 4.41 -39.93
N ILE A 659 7.59 3.74 -40.89
CA ILE A 659 6.57 2.71 -40.61
C ILE A 659 7.22 1.51 -39.93
N GLU A 660 8.36 1.03 -40.44
CA GLU A 660 9.08 -0.08 -39.79
C GLU A 660 9.60 0.30 -38.41
N ARG A 661 10.01 1.55 -38.21
CA ARG A 661 10.36 2.09 -36.89
C ARG A 661 9.18 2.03 -35.92
N VAL A 662 7.98 2.49 -36.33
CA VAL A 662 6.76 2.39 -35.51
C VAL A 662 6.44 0.94 -35.15
N ASN A 663 6.51 0.03 -36.13
CA ASN A 663 6.27 -1.40 -35.88
C ASN A 663 7.29 -1.99 -34.91
N LYS A 664 8.56 -1.58 -34.99
CA LYS A 664 9.61 -1.97 -34.04
C LYS A 664 9.33 -1.46 -32.62
N ILE A 665 8.91 -0.19 -32.47
CA ILE A 665 8.51 0.40 -31.18
C ILE A 665 7.37 -0.42 -30.55
N ILE A 666 6.31 -0.72 -31.33
CA ILE A 666 5.15 -1.47 -30.86
C ILE A 666 5.53 -2.89 -30.43
N ARG A 667 6.34 -3.59 -31.23
CA ARG A 667 6.80 -4.96 -30.90
C ARG A 667 7.61 -4.97 -29.61
N GLN A 668 8.60 -4.07 -29.48
CA GLN A 668 9.44 -3.97 -28.28
C GLN A 668 8.62 -3.63 -27.03
N PHE A 669 7.61 -2.77 -27.16
CA PHE A 669 6.69 -2.48 -26.05
C PHE A 669 5.83 -3.68 -25.66
N LEU A 670 5.26 -4.40 -26.62
CA LEU A 670 4.42 -5.57 -26.35
C LEU A 670 5.22 -6.71 -25.71
N ASP A 671 6.45 -6.94 -26.16
CA ASP A 671 7.36 -7.94 -25.58
C ASP A 671 7.80 -7.58 -24.15
N PHE A 672 7.91 -6.28 -23.86
CA PHE A 672 8.14 -5.79 -22.51
C PHE A 672 6.90 -5.97 -21.62
N ALA A 673 5.71 -5.62 -22.14
CA ALA A 673 4.44 -5.67 -21.42
C ALA A 673 3.93 -7.10 -21.16
N ARG A 674 4.21 -8.04 -22.07
CA ARG A 674 3.80 -9.45 -21.97
C ARG A 674 4.94 -10.39 -22.36
N PRO A 675 5.92 -10.62 -21.46
CA PRO A 675 6.95 -11.61 -21.69
C PRO A 675 6.36 -13.01 -21.88
N ARG A 676 7.00 -13.79 -22.74
CA ARG A 676 6.77 -15.23 -22.82
C ARG A 676 7.71 -15.94 -21.84
N PRO A 677 7.23 -16.91 -21.06
CA PRO A 677 8.10 -17.71 -20.19
C PRO A 677 9.24 -18.37 -21.00
N PRO A 678 10.46 -18.47 -20.46
CA PRO A 678 11.59 -19.05 -21.19
C PRO A 678 11.40 -20.55 -21.43
N ALA A 679 11.63 -20.99 -22.67
CA ALA A 679 11.65 -22.40 -23.03
C ALA A 679 13.06 -22.95 -22.88
N LEU A 680 13.44 -23.28 -21.63
CA LEU A 680 14.80 -23.72 -21.30
C LEU A 680 15.18 -25.01 -22.03
N GLN A 681 16.28 -24.94 -22.79
CA GLN A 681 16.88 -26.07 -23.50
C GLN A 681 18.35 -26.16 -23.16
N ARG A 682 18.90 -27.37 -23.14
CA ARG A 682 20.34 -27.57 -22.95
C ARG A 682 21.06 -27.31 -24.27
N LEU A 683 21.77 -26.19 -24.36
CA LEU A 683 22.41 -25.72 -25.59
C LEU A 683 23.92 -25.52 -25.39
N ASP A 684 24.68 -25.70 -26.47
CA ASP A 684 26.11 -25.35 -26.52
C ASP A 684 26.24 -23.81 -26.62
N LEU A 685 26.83 -23.20 -25.60
CA LEU A 685 26.96 -21.76 -25.51
C LEU A 685 27.91 -21.19 -26.58
N HIS A 686 28.98 -21.90 -26.92
CA HIS A 686 29.91 -21.43 -27.96
C HIS A 686 29.21 -21.39 -29.31
N LYS A 687 28.42 -22.42 -29.62
CA LYS A 687 27.60 -22.42 -30.84
C LYS A 687 26.63 -21.24 -30.87
N LEU A 688 25.95 -20.96 -29.77
CA LEU A 688 25.01 -19.83 -29.68
C LEU A 688 25.72 -18.47 -29.87
N LEU A 689 26.92 -18.30 -29.30
CA LEU A 689 27.74 -17.11 -29.48
C LEU A 689 28.24 -16.97 -30.92
N GLU A 690 28.67 -18.06 -31.54
CA GLU A 690 29.08 -18.06 -32.96
C GLU A 690 27.92 -17.70 -33.88
N ASP A 691 26.76 -18.32 -33.70
CA ASP A 691 25.54 -18.01 -34.46
C ASP A 691 25.16 -16.54 -34.34
N THR A 692 25.31 -15.95 -33.13
CA THR A 692 25.02 -14.52 -32.92
C THR A 692 26.08 -13.61 -33.55
N LEU A 693 27.36 -13.96 -33.44
CA LEU A 693 28.46 -13.20 -34.05
C LEU A 693 28.37 -13.19 -35.58
N HIS A 694 27.89 -14.27 -36.19
CA HIS A 694 27.62 -14.32 -37.63
C HIS A 694 26.56 -13.32 -38.07
N LEU A 695 25.56 -13.00 -37.22
CA LEU A 695 24.52 -12.03 -37.54
C LEU A 695 25.02 -10.58 -37.61
N VAL A 696 26.18 -10.28 -36.99
CA VAL A 696 26.76 -8.92 -36.96
C VAL A 696 28.10 -8.85 -37.71
N ALA A 697 28.49 -9.90 -38.41
CA ALA A 697 29.79 -9.99 -39.08
C ALA A 697 29.95 -8.91 -40.17
N TYR A 698 28.88 -8.64 -40.92
CA TYR A 698 28.88 -7.61 -41.96
C TYR A 698 29.09 -6.21 -41.37
N GLU A 699 28.40 -5.87 -40.29
CA GLU A 699 28.50 -4.59 -39.61
C GLU A 699 29.89 -4.38 -38.99
N LEU A 700 30.48 -5.44 -38.42
CA LEU A 700 31.85 -5.41 -37.90
C LEU A 700 32.87 -5.10 -39.01
N GLU A 701 32.75 -5.77 -40.17
CA GLU A 701 33.61 -5.51 -41.33
C GLU A 701 33.40 -4.11 -41.91
N ALA A 702 32.13 -3.69 -42.08
CA ALA A 702 31.77 -2.40 -42.64
C ALA A 702 32.31 -1.22 -41.80
N GLN A 703 32.41 -1.38 -40.47
CA GLN A 703 32.96 -0.37 -39.56
C GLN A 703 34.45 -0.57 -39.24
N GLY A 704 35.10 -1.60 -39.79
CA GLY A 704 36.52 -1.87 -39.53
C GLY A 704 36.84 -2.30 -38.10
N ILE A 705 35.92 -3.00 -37.43
CA ILE A 705 36.09 -3.51 -36.06
C ILE A 705 36.76 -4.89 -36.09
N ILE A 706 37.86 -5.04 -35.36
CA ILE A 706 38.59 -6.32 -35.23
C ILE A 706 37.92 -7.17 -34.15
N LEU A 707 37.36 -8.32 -34.54
CA LEU A 707 36.78 -9.31 -33.62
C LEU A 707 37.86 -10.26 -33.09
N GLU A 708 37.99 -10.36 -31.77
CA GLU A 708 38.83 -11.33 -31.07
C GLU A 708 37.95 -12.29 -30.26
N LYS A 709 38.13 -13.61 -30.47
CA LYS A 709 37.38 -14.65 -29.77
C LYS A 709 38.31 -15.40 -28.83
N ASN A 710 38.02 -15.35 -27.53
CA ASN A 710 38.80 -16.03 -26.47
C ASN A 710 37.89 -17.00 -25.72
N PHE A 711 37.50 -18.10 -26.37
CA PHE A 711 36.65 -19.12 -25.76
C PHE A 711 37.48 -20.11 -24.95
N MET A 712 36.93 -20.58 -23.83
CA MET A 712 37.56 -21.66 -23.05
C MET A 712 37.60 -22.98 -23.84
N ASP A 713 38.60 -23.83 -23.58
CA ASP A 713 38.83 -25.07 -24.36
C ASP A 713 37.68 -26.10 -24.30
N LYS A 714 36.82 -26.00 -23.28
CA LYS A 714 35.69 -26.92 -23.06
C LYS A 714 34.38 -26.24 -23.41
N ASN A 715 33.61 -26.78 -24.36
CA ASN A 715 32.27 -26.25 -24.69
C ASN A 715 31.31 -26.39 -23.50
N PRO A 716 30.85 -25.29 -22.90
CA PRO A 716 29.93 -25.35 -21.78
C PRO A 716 28.50 -25.46 -22.30
N TYR A 717 27.76 -26.43 -21.76
CA TYR A 717 26.33 -26.55 -21.99
C TYR A 717 25.59 -25.80 -20.88
N VAL A 718 24.61 -24.98 -21.26
CA VAL A 718 23.77 -24.22 -20.34
C VAL A 718 22.30 -24.49 -20.61
N ALA A 719 21.47 -24.45 -19.55
CA ALA A 719 20.02 -24.59 -19.67
C ALA A 719 19.38 -23.21 -19.90
N VAL A 720 19.21 -22.83 -21.17
CA VAL A 720 18.70 -21.51 -21.58
C VAL A 720 17.73 -21.58 -22.75
N ASP A 721 16.90 -20.56 -22.91
CA ASP A 721 16.16 -20.32 -24.14
C ASP A 721 17.10 -19.67 -25.17
N GLY A 722 17.42 -20.41 -26.23
CA GLY A 722 18.39 -19.98 -27.24
C GLY A 722 18.00 -18.70 -27.98
N GLU A 723 16.71 -18.48 -28.24
CA GLU A 723 16.26 -17.29 -28.98
C GLU A 723 16.27 -16.05 -28.08
N GLN A 724 15.86 -16.18 -26.81
CA GLN A 724 15.96 -15.08 -25.86
C GLN A 724 17.42 -14.71 -25.54
N MET A 725 18.31 -15.70 -25.38
CA MET A 725 19.73 -15.44 -25.15
C MET A 725 20.43 -14.85 -26.38
N LYS A 726 20.06 -15.29 -27.59
CA LYS A 726 20.52 -14.65 -28.84
C LYS A 726 20.12 -13.18 -28.89
N GLN A 727 18.90 -12.84 -28.46
CA GLN A 727 18.44 -11.45 -28.36
C GLN A 727 19.29 -10.63 -27.37
N VAL A 728 19.63 -11.18 -26.20
CA VAL A 728 20.53 -10.53 -25.22
C VAL A 728 21.88 -10.23 -25.85
N PHE A 729 22.51 -11.24 -26.44
CA PHE A 729 23.85 -11.11 -27.03
C PHE A 729 23.85 -10.13 -28.21
N LEU A 730 22.84 -10.20 -29.08
CA LEU A 730 22.70 -9.30 -30.21
C LEU A 730 22.56 -7.84 -29.76
N ASN A 731 21.77 -7.57 -28.72
CA ASN A 731 21.62 -6.22 -28.17
C ASN A 731 22.95 -5.66 -27.64
N ILE A 732 23.75 -6.49 -26.94
CA ILE A 732 25.06 -6.07 -26.42
C ILE A 732 26.06 -5.85 -27.57
N LEU A 733 26.09 -6.75 -28.55
CA LEU A 733 26.98 -6.65 -29.72
C LEU A 733 26.69 -5.41 -30.56
N LEU A 734 25.41 -5.14 -30.86
CA LEU A 734 25.02 -3.92 -31.59
C LEU A 734 25.36 -2.66 -30.80
N ASN A 735 25.21 -2.68 -29.47
CA ASN A 735 25.61 -1.56 -28.62
C ASN A 735 27.13 -1.32 -28.67
N ALA A 736 27.93 -2.38 -28.67
CA ALA A 736 29.38 -2.31 -28.78
C ALA A 736 29.82 -1.76 -30.15
N ILE A 737 29.23 -2.25 -31.25
CA ILE A 737 29.49 -1.77 -32.62
C ILE A 737 29.21 -0.27 -32.71
N GLN A 738 28.03 0.16 -32.25
CA GLN A 738 27.64 1.57 -32.28
C GLN A 738 28.54 2.48 -31.44
N ALA A 739 29.19 1.96 -30.39
CA ALA A 739 30.15 2.71 -29.57
C ALA A 739 31.54 2.86 -30.24
N MET A 740 31.76 2.23 -31.41
CA MET A 740 33.02 2.23 -32.16
C MET A 740 32.85 2.69 -33.63
N PRO A 741 32.30 3.89 -33.89
CA PRO A 741 32.00 4.34 -35.26
C PRO A 741 33.24 4.56 -36.15
N GLN A 742 34.43 4.65 -35.56
CA GLN A 742 35.72 4.82 -36.26
C GLN A 742 36.54 3.53 -36.33
N GLY A 743 35.90 2.38 -36.09
CA GLY A 743 36.57 1.10 -35.90
C GLY A 743 37.10 0.91 -34.48
N GLY A 744 37.61 -0.28 -34.19
CA GLY A 744 38.05 -0.64 -32.84
C GLY A 744 38.30 -2.14 -32.70
N LYS A 745 38.31 -2.61 -31.45
CA LYS A 745 38.47 -4.03 -31.11
C LYS A 745 37.29 -4.49 -30.25
N LEU A 746 36.64 -5.58 -30.67
CA LEU A 746 35.60 -6.27 -29.93
C LEU A 746 36.14 -7.63 -29.48
N THR A 747 36.27 -7.85 -28.18
CA THR A 747 36.69 -9.13 -27.61
C THR A 747 35.50 -9.84 -26.98
N VAL A 748 35.23 -11.08 -27.40
CA VAL A 748 34.22 -11.96 -26.78
C VAL A 748 34.93 -13.14 -26.14
N ALA A 749 34.74 -13.33 -24.83
CA ALA A 749 35.42 -14.39 -24.09
C ALA A 749 34.49 -15.17 -23.15
N THR A 750 34.80 -16.45 -22.94
CA THR A 750 34.12 -17.33 -21.98
C THR A 750 35.12 -17.86 -20.96
N PHE A 751 34.77 -17.81 -19.67
CA PHE A 751 35.60 -18.33 -18.57
C PHE A 751 34.74 -18.71 -17.36
N GLN A 752 35.33 -19.42 -16.39
CA GLN A 752 34.68 -19.74 -15.12
C GLN A 752 35.21 -18.84 -14.01
N GLU A 753 34.33 -18.34 -13.15
CA GLU A 753 34.67 -17.52 -11.99
C GLU A 753 34.04 -18.12 -10.73
N ASN A 754 34.80 -18.23 -9.65
CA ASN A 754 34.33 -18.81 -8.39
C ASN A 754 34.02 -17.68 -7.40
N LEU A 755 32.72 -17.44 -7.16
CA LEU A 755 32.25 -16.36 -6.29
C LEU A 755 31.98 -16.91 -4.87
N PRO A 756 32.56 -16.33 -3.79
CA PRO A 756 32.51 -16.86 -2.42
C PRO A 756 31.11 -17.11 -1.81
N SER A 757 30.05 -16.58 -2.43
CA SER A 757 28.67 -16.66 -1.95
C SER A 757 27.72 -17.47 -2.85
N LEU A 758 28.16 -17.89 -4.05
CA LEU A 758 27.27 -18.42 -5.11
C LEU A 758 27.79 -19.68 -5.82
N GLY A 759 29.08 -20.05 -5.69
CA GLY A 759 29.67 -21.22 -6.34
C GLY A 759 30.39 -20.88 -7.66
N GLU A 760 30.70 -21.91 -8.46
CA GLU A 760 31.28 -21.75 -9.81
C GLU A 760 30.20 -21.28 -10.80
N GLU A 761 30.38 -20.10 -11.39
CA GLU A 761 29.51 -19.55 -12.43
C GLU A 761 30.24 -19.48 -13.77
N LEU A 762 29.49 -19.70 -14.86
CA LEU A 762 30.01 -19.53 -16.22
C LEU A 762 29.82 -18.08 -16.66
N VAL A 763 30.89 -17.45 -17.12
CA VAL A 763 30.88 -16.04 -17.48
C VAL A 763 31.08 -15.88 -18.98
N VAL A 764 30.20 -15.09 -19.61
CA VAL A 764 30.38 -14.56 -20.96
C VAL A 764 30.71 -13.09 -20.85
N SER A 765 31.82 -12.67 -21.46
CA SER A 765 32.23 -11.27 -21.50
C SER A 765 32.23 -10.71 -22.91
N PHE A 766 31.70 -9.51 -23.07
CA PHE A 766 31.74 -8.71 -24.30
C PHE A 766 32.47 -7.42 -23.99
N ARG A 767 33.63 -7.19 -24.61
CA ARG A 767 34.47 -6.02 -24.38
C ARG A 767 34.69 -5.24 -25.66
N ASP A 768 34.25 -4.00 -25.69
CA ASP A 768 34.57 -3.05 -26.75
C ASP A 768 35.74 -2.13 -26.37
N SER A 769 36.31 -1.45 -27.37
CA SER A 769 37.32 -0.41 -27.22
C SER A 769 36.77 0.98 -27.54
N GLY A 770 35.46 1.17 -27.41
CA GLY A 770 34.76 2.38 -27.82
C GLY A 770 34.88 3.54 -26.83
N GLU A 771 33.97 4.49 -26.97
CA GLU A 771 33.90 5.72 -26.16
C GLU A 771 33.66 5.49 -24.66
N GLY A 772 33.16 4.31 -24.27
CA GLY A 772 32.84 3.99 -22.88
C GLY A 772 31.62 4.75 -22.35
N ILE A 773 31.12 4.33 -21.20
CA ILE A 773 29.93 4.86 -20.52
C ILE A 773 30.39 5.74 -19.36
N PRO A 774 29.95 7.01 -19.29
CA PRO A 774 30.24 7.89 -18.15
C PRO A 774 29.74 7.30 -16.82
N PRO A 775 30.52 7.39 -15.71
CA PRO A 775 30.15 6.82 -14.41
C PRO A 775 28.78 7.27 -13.90
N GLU A 776 28.37 8.50 -14.24
CA GLU A 776 27.09 9.10 -13.82
C GLU A 776 25.85 8.42 -14.41
N ILE A 777 26.01 7.66 -15.51
CA ILE A 777 24.90 7.00 -16.19
C ILE A 777 25.01 5.47 -16.19
N ILE A 778 26.10 4.89 -15.67
CA ILE A 778 26.28 3.43 -15.61
C ILE A 778 25.12 2.75 -14.89
N GLU A 779 24.64 3.30 -13.77
CA GLU A 779 23.52 2.72 -13.02
C GLU A 779 22.17 2.88 -13.77
N LYS A 780 22.08 3.83 -14.69
CA LYS A 780 20.86 4.15 -15.43
C LYS A 780 20.68 3.34 -16.72
N ILE A 781 21.72 2.68 -17.23
CA ILE A 781 21.64 1.97 -18.53
C ILE A 781 20.65 0.80 -18.54
N PHE A 782 20.26 0.33 -17.36
CA PHE A 782 19.26 -0.71 -17.16
C PHE A 782 17.87 -0.16 -16.82
N GLU A 783 17.72 1.16 -16.69
CA GLU A 783 16.42 1.79 -16.52
C GLU A 783 15.63 1.75 -17.85
N PRO A 784 14.35 1.32 -17.85
CA PRO A 784 13.51 1.37 -19.04
C PRO A 784 13.42 2.78 -19.62
N PHE A 785 13.51 2.91 -20.94
CA PHE A 785 13.47 4.19 -21.67
C PHE A 785 14.69 5.10 -21.49
N PHE A 786 15.73 4.63 -20.78
CA PHE A 786 16.99 5.34 -20.74
C PHE A 786 17.83 5.02 -21.98
N SER A 787 18.07 6.02 -22.82
CA SER A 787 19.03 5.93 -23.91
C SER A 787 19.76 7.25 -24.10
N THR A 788 21.06 7.14 -24.40
CA THR A 788 21.89 8.27 -24.86
C THR A 788 21.94 8.36 -26.38
N LYS A 789 21.25 7.47 -27.10
CA LYS A 789 21.31 7.34 -28.56
C LYS A 789 20.06 7.94 -29.20
N GLU A 790 20.21 8.65 -30.31
CA GLU A 790 19.09 9.34 -31.02
C GLU A 790 18.01 8.37 -31.55
N GLU A 791 18.37 7.12 -31.84
CA GLU A 791 17.46 6.09 -32.38
C GLU A 791 17.06 5.01 -31.36
N GLY A 792 17.52 5.10 -30.11
CA GLY A 792 17.33 4.06 -29.11
C GLY A 792 16.16 4.32 -28.16
N ILE A 793 15.16 3.44 -28.13
CA ILE A 793 14.04 3.47 -27.16
C ILE A 793 14.51 3.15 -25.73
N GLY A 794 15.77 2.75 -25.52
CA GLY A 794 16.27 2.41 -24.19
C GLY A 794 15.64 1.17 -23.54
N LEU A 795 15.04 0.27 -24.33
CA LEU A 795 14.42 -0.97 -23.82
C LEU A 795 15.33 -2.21 -23.95
N GLY A 796 16.38 -2.15 -24.78
CA GLY A 796 17.20 -3.33 -25.12
C GLY A 796 17.97 -3.93 -23.94
N LEU A 797 18.67 -3.10 -23.17
CA LEU A 797 19.42 -3.53 -21.98
C LEU A 797 18.51 -3.94 -20.81
N PRO A 798 17.42 -3.22 -20.48
CA PRO A 798 16.45 -3.67 -19.48
C PRO A 798 15.79 -5.01 -19.83
N ILE A 799 15.42 -5.23 -21.11
CA ILE A 799 14.91 -6.52 -21.57
C ILE A 799 15.99 -7.59 -21.42
N GLY A 800 17.23 -7.27 -21.78
CA GLY A 800 18.37 -8.19 -21.65
C GLY A 800 18.64 -8.61 -20.22
N GLN A 801 18.66 -7.67 -19.27
CA GLN A 801 18.79 -7.95 -17.84
C GLN A 801 17.68 -8.87 -17.34
N ARG A 802 16.43 -8.56 -17.69
CA ARG A 802 15.28 -9.39 -17.31
C ARG A 802 15.41 -10.82 -17.83
N ILE A 803 15.76 -10.99 -19.10
CA ILE A 803 15.97 -12.33 -19.69
C ILE A 803 17.03 -13.06 -18.88
N ILE A 804 18.18 -12.43 -18.58
CA ILE A 804 19.24 -13.05 -17.79
C ILE A 804 18.74 -13.45 -16.39
N GLU A 805 17.97 -12.60 -15.71
CA GLU A 805 17.39 -12.88 -14.39
C GLU A 805 16.36 -14.03 -14.43
N GLU A 806 15.51 -14.11 -15.47
CA GLU A 806 14.57 -15.23 -15.69
C GLU A 806 15.30 -16.56 -15.92
N HIS A 807 16.55 -16.49 -16.40
CA HIS A 807 17.47 -17.62 -16.55
C HIS A 807 18.34 -17.86 -15.30
N LYS A 808 18.03 -17.19 -14.17
CA LYS A 808 18.77 -17.23 -12.90
C LYS A 808 20.24 -16.77 -13.02
N GLY A 809 20.54 -15.99 -14.05
CA GLY A 809 21.84 -15.37 -14.26
C GLY A 809 21.93 -13.96 -13.67
N LYS A 810 23.08 -13.32 -13.86
CA LYS A 810 23.33 -11.92 -13.49
C LYS A 810 24.07 -11.19 -14.59
N ILE A 811 23.88 -9.88 -14.69
CA ILE A 811 24.65 -9.02 -15.59
C ILE A 811 25.40 -7.96 -14.78
N ARG A 812 26.66 -7.73 -15.12
CA ARG A 812 27.50 -6.68 -14.55
C ARG A 812 28.15 -5.91 -15.69
N VAL A 813 28.34 -4.62 -15.50
CA VAL A 813 29.01 -3.75 -16.47
C VAL A 813 30.21 -3.07 -15.81
N GLU A 814 31.31 -2.99 -16.54
CA GLU A 814 32.46 -2.17 -16.21
C GLU A 814 32.75 -1.26 -17.40
N SER A 815 32.84 0.04 -17.19
CA SER A 815 33.10 0.97 -18.28
C SER A 815 33.96 2.12 -17.82
N TYR A 816 34.84 2.58 -18.70
CA TYR A 816 35.74 3.69 -18.45
C TYR A 816 35.71 4.63 -19.67
N PRO A 817 35.48 5.94 -19.49
CA PRO A 817 35.47 6.89 -20.59
C PRO A 817 36.73 6.78 -21.46
N GLN A 818 36.53 6.70 -22.76
CA GLN A 818 37.54 6.51 -23.82
C GLN A 818 38.40 5.24 -23.73
N LYS A 819 37.97 4.25 -22.94
CA LYS A 819 38.65 2.94 -22.83
C LYS A 819 37.73 1.75 -23.09
N GLY A 820 36.49 2.01 -23.51
CA GLY A 820 35.48 1.02 -23.84
C GLY A 820 34.68 0.47 -22.65
N THR A 821 33.74 -0.41 -22.96
CA THR A 821 32.84 -1.08 -22.00
C THR A 821 33.04 -2.58 -22.01
N THR A 822 32.87 -3.21 -20.84
CA THR A 822 32.80 -4.66 -20.69
C THR A 822 31.50 -5.06 -20.01
N PHE A 823 30.71 -5.90 -20.68
CA PHE A 823 29.55 -6.57 -20.09
C PHE A 823 29.94 -7.99 -19.69
N TYR A 824 29.62 -8.36 -18.46
CA TYR A 824 29.77 -9.71 -17.91
C TYR A 824 28.39 -10.31 -17.66
N ILE A 825 28.14 -11.47 -18.26
CA ILE A 825 26.91 -12.25 -18.07
C ILE A 825 27.28 -13.53 -17.33
N TYR A 826 26.75 -13.67 -16.13
CA TYR A 826 26.92 -14.83 -15.28
C TYR A 826 25.73 -15.77 -15.50
N LEU A 827 26.01 -17.01 -15.87
CA LEU A 827 25.02 -18.05 -16.08
C LEU A 827 25.28 -19.22 -15.12
N PRO A 828 24.21 -19.81 -14.54
CA PRO A 828 24.36 -20.98 -13.69
C PRO A 828 24.84 -22.19 -14.51
N LEU A 829 25.87 -22.89 -14.02
CA LEU A 829 26.27 -24.18 -14.57
C LEU A 829 25.19 -25.22 -14.24
N SER A 830 24.71 -25.92 -15.26
CA SER A 830 23.70 -26.98 -15.14
C SER A 830 24.30 -28.35 -14.86
#